data_AF-A0A967DEG3-F1
#
_entry.id   AF-A0A967DEG3-F1
#
_cell.length_a   1.000
_cell.length_b   1.000
_cell.length_c   1.000
_cell.angle_alpha   90.00
_cell.angle_beta   90.00
_cell.angle_gamma   90.00
#
_symmetry.space_group_name_H-M   'P 1'
#
loop_
_entity.id
_entity.type
_entity.pdbx_description
1 polymer ?
#
loop_
_entity_poly.entity_id
_entity_poly.type
_entity_poly.pdbx_seq_one_letter_code
_entity_poly.pdbx_strand_id
1 'polypeptide(L)'
;MACKGGLHGHTGCRDCHDPGVALAVPAGFVEEETHLTRSRNPHTVCARYHRELPMRNARITLATFLLALPLGAATFGTVFSPPGGISYSDIVLDEGRTLLYLVNSNANRIDTFNTRTRTFGASIPTDIQPVSAALSRDRRFLYVTTYTTSVLDIIDLTLNQVTSRISLPANPEGIAVGADGRLLITAVNVNGGNANTLMIYDPAATATNPLSNVPVVPPAATPPVIPTPSGRIYVSYRSRLTATPDGRFIIGVNGPTAANKVVFVYEAASGTVLRSRTVTNLSTTISVTSDSTKFMAGATLFETATLQVLAQQSTANSPFTFPAGAGTNFNLQQNQGGSVFSPDGSILYSAFNIAPVGSARANITQLMLNDPDNLLINTGITMPENLAGKMIIDAAGANIYALSDSGVMLLPVSTITALPIAIPQSRSVLLTNDTCQVLRLTTATANFDNGGRGRFTIALAVQANGGPVVIGPGGQPIPIPGGQPIPIPGGPTIPAPTAQVVNTGATPVVTFRYNTAAAANLGTVGPTDFLISSPEAINNPGVIHVYQNNRDSISQGTIVPVSINASTAEGLTDILLDSARQRLYITNAGLNRLEVFDLRTRRFLNPIKVGQLPHGMAFGQDGNTLYVANTGGESISIIDLTRSVQTGRVAFPALPFNAAVGVATPVAIASSGRGPQFIMSDGSFWRVTSNQAIPRTLNVAVFGNNSRGIPGGNPAQWAMAATPGGEFVFIFTGTGAGYLYDYTIDDIVVTKQVLAGAIVGYVGPVTAGPQGRYYTVGGTVLNASLTPVVGSTNGLSPNNRLVAAVSAVSANQFAMFTLPVRGNPNAVVADAGLVELYDPGTGQPAGNAPTLEGPATVINGTARTNMFPRTMAIDATSGSAYVLTATGLSIVNLSPTAVNPALRPSINTGGLVNLGDFTGGIAAGGMFTIFGRNLGTDATAKPPLPTLLGGVCMTLNGTPIPMQMTSTGQINAQVPVTLAAGRYPLVIRSIDNQIASVAGNLTVARYAPAVLISTDNQPAILHKDGRYVTQAYPAKRDETITIYATGMGPVKGATVATGAAAPADPVAQTDPVLVYFGSPSFKQSQMIVKSSNLVPGLVGITQITITVPGFRQTGKSLPVSIKVGNVWSSTSGSAAPKVAVN
;
A
#
# COMPACT_ATOMS: atom_id res chain seq x y z
N MET A 1 22.77 -51.44 20.92
CA MET A 1 23.07 -52.89 20.98
C MET A 1 22.50 -53.53 19.72
N ALA A 2 23.25 -54.46 19.09
CA ALA A 2 22.85 -55.50 18.12
C ALA A 2 21.80 -55.20 17.00
N CYS A 3 21.96 -55.60 15.73
CA CYS A 3 23.12 -56.12 14.98
C CYS A 3 22.78 -56.15 13.47
N LYS A 4 23.83 -56.21 12.62
CA LYS A 4 23.95 -56.78 11.24
C LYS A 4 22.66 -57.23 10.50
N GLY A 5 22.49 -57.04 9.18
CA GLY A 5 23.37 -56.47 8.15
C GLY A 5 23.11 -57.10 6.77
N GLY A 6 23.59 -56.41 5.71
CA GLY A 6 24.06 -56.96 4.41
C GLY A 6 23.08 -57.69 3.47
N LEU A 7 23.44 -57.97 2.20
CA LEU A 7 24.56 -57.51 1.35
C LEU A 7 24.32 -58.00 -0.11
N HIS A 8 24.83 -57.28 -1.12
CA HIS A 8 25.03 -57.70 -2.54
C HIS A 8 23.78 -58.05 -3.41
N GLY A 9 23.83 -57.96 -4.75
CA GLY A 9 24.85 -57.33 -5.62
C GLY A 9 24.69 -57.66 -7.14
N HIS A 10 24.98 -56.66 -7.98
CA HIS A 10 25.58 -56.69 -9.34
C HIS A 10 25.12 -57.64 -10.49
N THR A 11 24.89 -57.00 -11.67
CA THR A 11 25.26 -57.42 -13.06
C THR A 11 24.71 -58.73 -13.66
N GLY A 12 24.46 -58.89 -14.98
CA GLY A 12 24.50 -57.98 -16.13
C GLY A 12 24.64 -58.73 -17.48
N CYS A 13 24.14 -58.14 -18.58
CA CYS A 13 24.48 -58.41 -20.02
C CYS A 13 24.09 -59.72 -20.75
N ARG A 14 23.47 -59.55 -21.94
CA ARG A 14 23.55 -60.34 -23.22
C ARG A 14 22.94 -61.76 -23.28
N ASP A 15 22.49 -62.32 -24.42
CA ASP A 15 22.13 -61.81 -25.78
C ASP A 15 21.31 -62.90 -26.55
N CYS A 16 20.67 -62.52 -27.67
CA CYS A 16 20.07 -63.38 -28.74
C CYS A 16 18.80 -64.21 -28.39
N HIS A 17 17.83 -64.47 -29.31
CA HIS A 17 17.81 -64.40 -30.79
C HIS A 17 16.43 -64.01 -31.40
N ASP A 18 16.45 -63.50 -32.64
CA ASP A 18 15.33 -63.29 -33.60
C ASP A 18 14.88 -64.62 -34.28
N PRO A 19 13.94 -64.72 -35.27
CA PRO A 19 13.27 -63.73 -36.15
C PRO A 19 11.71 -63.70 -36.03
N GLY A 20 10.89 -62.83 -36.66
CA GLY A 20 10.89 -62.20 -37.99
C GLY A 20 9.92 -62.95 -38.94
N VAL A 21 9.19 -62.38 -39.93
CA VAL A 21 9.11 -61.03 -40.53
C VAL A 21 7.71 -60.84 -41.18
N ALA A 22 7.15 -59.62 -41.12
CA ALA A 22 6.26 -59.05 -42.16
C ALA A 22 6.12 -57.51 -41.98
N LEU A 23 5.07 -56.90 -42.55
CA LEU A 23 5.18 -55.76 -43.48
C LEU A 23 3.83 -54.99 -43.62
N ALA A 24 3.75 -53.71 -44.01
CA ALA A 24 4.80 -52.78 -44.47
C ALA A 24 4.58 -51.30 -44.05
N VAL A 25 5.64 -50.53 -44.28
CA VAL A 25 5.92 -49.06 -44.30
C VAL A 25 5.66 -48.52 -45.74
N PRO A 26 5.74 -47.22 -46.18
CA PRO A 26 6.23 -45.91 -45.63
C PRO A 26 5.19 -44.74 -45.74
N ALA A 27 5.48 -43.43 -45.63
CA ALA A 27 6.36 -42.53 -44.84
C ALA A 27 6.15 -41.08 -45.39
N GLY A 28 6.45 -40.00 -44.64
CA GLY A 28 6.47 -38.63 -45.22
C GLY A 28 6.22 -37.47 -44.25
N PHE A 29 6.71 -36.27 -44.61
CA PHE A 29 6.74 -35.03 -43.80
C PHE A 29 5.77 -33.95 -44.36
N VAL A 30 5.44 -32.97 -43.49
CA VAL A 30 5.24 -31.52 -43.79
C VAL A 30 3.88 -31.00 -44.32
N GLU A 31 3.58 -29.79 -43.82
CA GLU A 31 2.58 -28.75 -44.22
C GLU A 31 1.09 -29.13 -44.26
N GLU A 32 0.12 -28.22 -44.10
CA GLU A 32 -0.07 -26.91 -43.44
C GLU A 32 -1.37 -26.35 -44.09
N GLU A 33 -2.29 -25.79 -43.29
CA GLU A 33 -3.45 -25.00 -43.77
C GLU A 33 -4.49 -25.71 -44.70
N THR A 34 -5.73 -25.24 -44.89
CA THR A 34 -6.51 -24.13 -44.28
C THR A 34 -8.00 -24.51 -44.16
N HIS A 35 -8.73 -23.76 -43.33
CA HIS A 35 -10.18 -23.44 -43.38
C HIS A 35 -11.18 -24.28 -44.22
N LEU A 36 -12.30 -24.72 -43.60
CA LEU A 36 -13.62 -24.04 -43.72
C LEU A 36 -14.77 -24.66 -42.89
N THR A 37 -15.64 -23.79 -42.37
CA THR A 37 -17.07 -23.98 -41.97
C THR A 37 -17.49 -25.22 -41.16
N ARG A 38 -17.95 -25.04 -39.91
CA ARG A 38 -19.38 -24.82 -39.53
C ARG A 38 -20.37 -25.85 -40.11
N SER A 39 -21.02 -26.64 -39.23
CA SER A 39 -22.47 -26.49 -38.96
C SER A 39 -23.04 -27.57 -37.99
N ARG A 40 -23.65 -27.09 -36.89
CA ARG A 40 -24.84 -27.62 -36.17
C ARG A 40 -24.91 -29.12 -35.76
N ASN A 41 -24.93 -29.35 -34.44
CA ASN A 41 -26.10 -29.75 -33.61
C ASN A 41 -27.27 -30.55 -34.26
N PRO A 42 -28.10 -31.28 -33.46
CA PRO A 42 -27.86 -31.85 -32.11
C PRO A 42 -28.43 -33.30 -31.94
N HIS A 43 -28.26 -33.92 -30.76
CA HIS A 43 -29.34 -34.49 -29.91
C HIS A 43 -28.90 -35.56 -28.89
N THR A 44 -29.13 -35.24 -27.61
CA THR A 44 -29.66 -36.12 -26.54
C THR A 44 -29.80 -37.64 -26.75
N VAL A 45 -29.13 -38.43 -25.90
CA VAL A 45 -29.69 -39.68 -25.31
C VAL A 45 -29.34 -39.76 -23.80
N CYS A 46 -30.24 -40.39 -23.04
CA CYS A 46 -30.36 -40.40 -21.58
C CYS A 46 -29.25 -41.11 -20.76
N ALA A 47 -29.26 -40.81 -19.45
CA ALA A 47 -28.48 -41.49 -18.41
C ALA A 47 -29.17 -42.75 -17.83
N ARG A 48 -28.37 -43.67 -17.26
CA ARG A 48 -28.63 -44.51 -16.05
C ARG A 48 -27.33 -45.26 -15.69
N TYR A 49 -26.66 -45.04 -14.55
CA TYR A 49 -26.95 -45.41 -13.14
C TYR A 49 -26.66 -46.89 -12.73
N HIS A 50 -25.61 -47.03 -11.91
CA HIS A 50 -25.24 -48.08 -10.90
C HIS A 50 -25.19 -49.60 -11.19
N ARG A 51 -24.02 -50.17 -10.87
CA ARG A 51 -23.71 -51.36 -10.01
C ARG A 51 -22.19 -51.29 -9.70
N GLU A 52 -21.69 -51.07 -8.49
CA GLU A 52 -21.61 -51.91 -7.27
C GLU A 52 -20.61 -53.09 -7.30
N LEU A 53 -19.93 -53.26 -6.15
CA LEU A 53 -19.00 -54.34 -5.72
C LEU A 53 -17.51 -54.25 -6.13
N PRO A 54 -16.56 -54.77 -5.32
CA PRO A 54 -16.55 -54.87 -3.85
C PRO A 54 -15.22 -54.43 -3.18
N MET A 55 -15.24 -54.13 -1.87
CA MET A 55 -14.01 -53.91 -1.10
C MET A 55 -13.33 -55.22 -0.67
N ARG A 56 -12.00 -55.33 -0.88
CA ARG A 56 -11.16 -56.27 -0.12
C ARG A 56 -9.70 -55.78 0.02
N ASN A 57 -9.33 -55.48 1.27
CA ASN A 57 -8.00 -55.54 1.88
C ASN A 57 -6.74 -55.19 1.05
N ALA A 58 -6.24 -53.97 1.23
CA ALA A 58 -4.79 -53.69 1.25
C ALA A 58 -4.49 -52.62 2.31
N ARG A 59 -3.64 -52.96 3.30
CA ARG A 59 -2.98 -51.98 4.19
C ARG A 59 -1.60 -51.65 3.61
N ILE A 60 -1.04 -50.50 4.01
CA ILE A 60 0.29 -49.96 3.60
C ILE A 60 0.19 -49.31 2.19
N THR A 61 0.56 -48.05 1.93
CA THR A 61 1.44 -47.11 2.66
C THR A 61 0.84 -45.70 2.71
N LEU A 62 0.84 -45.04 3.87
CA LEU A 62 0.38 -43.64 4.01
C LEU A 62 1.59 -42.68 4.04
N ALA A 63 2.12 -42.32 2.87
CA ALA A 63 3.14 -41.28 2.72
C ALA A 63 3.10 -40.65 1.32
N THR A 64 3.42 -39.35 1.23
CA THR A 64 3.70 -38.61 -0.02
C THR A 64 2.63 -38.66 -1.12
N PHE A 65 1.45 -38.11 -0.85
CA PHE A 65 0.63 -37.44 -1.87
C PHE A 65 -0.18 -36.26 -1.30
N LEU A 66 0.51 -35.40 -0.54
CA LEU A 66 0.00 -34.05 -0.23
C LEU A 66 0.19 -33.16 -1.48
N LEU A 67 -0.75 -33.32 -2.42
CA LEU A 67 -1.00 -32.33 -3.46
C LEU A 67 -1.23 -30.96 -2.83
N ALA A 68 -0.81 -29.90 -3.52
CA ALA A 68 -0.89 -28.53 -3.05
C ALA A 68 -2.35 -28.08 -2.81
N LEU A 69 -2.85 -28.31 -1.60
CA LEU A 69 -4.04 -27.65 -1.08
C LEU A 69 -3.68 -26.18 -0.83
N PRO A 70 -4.50 -25.21 -1.27
CA PRO A 70 -4.30 -23.83 -0.89
C PRO A 70 -4.43 -23.71 0.64
N LEU A 71 -3.43 -23.09 1.27
CA LEU A 71 -3.40 -22.80 2.71
C LEU A 71 -4.44 -21.71 3.03
N GLY A 72 -5.70 -22.12 3.12
CA GLY A 72 -6.83 -21.26 3.49
C GLY A 72 -7.01 -21.15 5.00
N ALA A 73 -7.60 -20.04 5.43
CA ALA A 73 -8.10 -19.85 6.79
C ALA A 73 -9.24 -20.84 7.09
N ALA A 74 -9.46 -21.15 8.36
CA ALA A 74 -10.57 -21.99 8.80
C ALA A 74 -11.93 -21.34 8.45
N THR A 75 -12.89 -22.14 7.95
CA THR A 75 -14.22 -21.63 7.58
C THR A 75 -15.13 -21.49 8.79
N PHE A 76 -15.96 -20.45 8.79
CA PHE A 76 -16.92 -20.13 9.85
C PHE A 76 -18.36 -20.31 9.36
N GLY A 77 -19.19 -20.96 10.18
CA GLY A 77 -20.59 -21.23 9.90
C GLY A 77 -20.91 -22.71 9.65
N THR A 78 -22.19 -23.04 9.54
CA THR A 78 -22.68 -24.40 9.26
C THR A 78 -23.80 -24.35 8.24
N VAL A 79 -23.68 -25.15 7.18
CA VAL A 79 -24.67 -25.24 6.09
C VAL A 79 -25.64 -26.38 6.37
N PHE A 80 -26.94 -26.11 6.20
CA PHE A 80 -28.03 -27.06 6.29
C PHE A 80 -28.75 -27.15 4.94
N SER A 81 -28.55 -28.27 4.24
CA SER A 81 -29.20 -28.54 2.96
C SER A 81 -30.55 -29.24 3.14
N PRO A 82 -31.62 -28.80 2.44
CA PRO A 82 -32.91 -29.46 2.52
C PRO A 82 -32.93 -30.78 1.72
N PRO A 83 -33.81 -31.74 2.07
CA PRO A 83 -34.06 -32.91 1.26
C PRO A 83 -34.44 -32.53 -0.18
N GLY A 84 -33.64 -32.97 -1.15
CA GLY A 84 -33.85 -32.68 -2.58
C GLY A 84 -32.98 -31.56 -3.17
N GLY A 85 -32.11 -30.89 -2.39
CA GLY A 85 -31.07 -29.99 -2.92
C GLY A 85 -31.61 -28.73 -3.62
N ILE A 86 -32.26 -27.85 -2.87
CA ILE A 86 -33.05 -26.73 -3.41
C ILE A 86 -32.50 -25.39 -2.93
N SER A 87 -32.53 -24.38 -3.81
CA SER A 87 -32.22 -22.98 -3.50
C SER A 87 -33.49 -22.20 -3.15
N TYR A 88 -33.45 -21.44 -2.05
CA TYR A 88 -34.56 -20.65 -1.53
C TYR A 88 -34.56 -19.21 -2.07
N SER A 89 -35.74 -18.61 -2.24
CA SER A 89 -35.88 -17.24 -2.76
C SER A 89 -36.10 -16.17 -1.70
N ASP A 90 -36.54 -16.57 -0.49
CA ASP A 90 -36.70 -15.68 0.65
C ASP A 90 -36.66 -16.47 1.98
N ILE A 91 -36.40 -15.76 3.08
CA ILE A 91 -36.34 -16.29 4.45
C ILE A 91 -37.04 -15.32 5.40
N VAL A 92 -37.80 -15.84 6.35
CA VAL A 92 -38.49 -15.09 7.41
C VAL A 92 -38.23 -15.78 8.75
N LEU A 93 -37.81 -15.03 9.77
CA LEU A 93 -37.57 -15.53 11.12
C LEU A 93 -38.81 -15.27 12.01
N ASP A 94 -39.30 -16.33 12.67
CA ASP A 94 -40.24 -16.24 13.79
C ASP A 94 -39.61 -16.86 15.03
N GLU A 95 -38.95 -16.00 15.81
CA GLU A 95 -38.33 -16.37 17.08
C GLU A 95 -39.34 -16.91 18.11
N GLY A 96 -40.60 -16.46 18.05
CA GLY A 96 -41.64 -16.86 19.00
C GLY A 96 -41.99 -18.34 18.86
N ARG A 97 -41.97 -18.86 17.61
CA ARG A 97 -42.11 -20.29 17.31
C ARG A 97 -40.78 -21.02 17.18
N THR A 98 -39.65 -20.32 17.28
CA THR A 98 -38.29 -20.84 16.99
C THR A 98 -38.12 -21.36 15.56
N LEU A 99 -38.85 -20.80 14.59
CA LEU A 99 -38.89 -21.26 13.20
C LEU A 99 -38.29 -20.23 12.24
N LEU A 100 -37.66 -20.74 11.17
CA LEU A 100 -37.50 -20.05 9.91
C LEU A 100 -38.56 -20.57 8.93
N TYR A 101 -39.18 -19.65 8.21
CA TYR A 101 -40.00 -19.94 7.03
C TYR A 101 -39.16 -19.63 5.78
N LEU A 102 -38.98 -20.65 4.93
CA LEU A 102 -38.08 -20.63 3.78
C LEU A 102 -38.90 -20.77 2.50
N VAL A 103 -38.87 -19.75 1.65
CA VAL A 103 -39.72 -19.67 0.46
C VAL A 103 -39.12 -20.52 -0.66
N ASN A 104 -39.79 -21.63 -0.98
CA ASN A 104 -39.34 -22.61 -1.96
C ASN A 104 -40.06 -22.44 -3.29
N SER A 105 -39.53 -21.55 -4.14
CA SER A 105 -40.11 -21.22 -5.45
C SER A 105 -40.22 -22.41 -6.40
N ASN A 106 -39.31 -23.38 -6.32
CA ASN A 106 -39.26 -24.52 -7.25
C ASN A 106 -40.24 -25.64 -6.86
N ALA A 107 -40.55 -25.76 -5.57
CA ALA A 107 -41.44 -26.80 -5.05
C ALA A 107 -42.81 -26.29 -4.59
N ASN A 108 -43.16 -25.03 -4.92
CA ASN A 108 -44.45 -24.38 -4.64
C ASN A 108 -44.91 -24.55 -3.17
N ARG A 109 -44.02 -24.22 -2.23
CA ARG A 109 -44.27 -24.38 -0.79
C ARG A 109 -43.39 -23.47 0.07
N ILE A 110 -43.73 -23.37 1.34
CA ILE A 110 -42.86 -22.86 2.41
C ILE A 110 -42.26 -24.05 3.16
N ASP A 111 -40.94 -24.15 3.21
CA ASP A 111 -40.25 -25.11 4.08
C ASP A 111 -40.05 -24.49 5.48
N THR A 112 -40.24 -25.27 6.54
CA THR A 112 -39.96 -24.83 7.92
C THR A 112 -38.61 -25.38 8.39
N PHE A 113 -37.84 -24.57 9.12
CA PHE A 113 -36.61 -25.02 9.78
C PHE A 113 -36.60 -24.58 11.24
N ASN A 114 -36.41 -25.53 12.15
CA ASN A 114 -36.36 -25.23 13.57
C ASN A 114 -34.96 -24.75 13.98
N THR A 115 -34.87 -23.50 14.44
CA THR A 115 -33.63 -22.82 14.82
C THR A 115 -32.92 -23.46 16.02
N ARG A 116 -33.66 -24.13 16.91
CA ARG A 116 -33.16 -24.77 18.14
C ARG A 116 -32.65 -26.18 17.89
N THR A 117 -33.43 -27.03 17.22
CA THR A 117 -33.04 -28.42 16.89
C THR A 117 -32.18 -28.53 15.64
N ARG A 118 -32.13 -27.46 14.81
CA ARG A 118 -31.38 -27.37 13.54
C ARG A 118 -31.84 -28.40 12.50
N THR A 119 -33.14 -28.64 12.43
CA THR A 119 -33.78 -29.63 11.55
C THR A 119 -34.91 -29.01 10.74
N PHE A 120 -35.09 -29.47 9.50
CA PHE A 120 -36.27 -29.15 8.70
C PHE A 120 -37.53 -29.83 9.27
N GLY A 121 -38.66 -29.13 9.19
CA GLY A 121 -39.98 -29.59 9.63
C GLY A 121 -40.92 -29.85 8.45
N ALA A 122 -42.23 -29.84 8.72
CA ALA A 122 -43.25 -29.97 7.68
C ALA A 122 -43.32 -28.71 6.80
N SER A 123 -43.51 -28.90 5.49
CA SER A 123 -43.70 -27.81 4.52
C SER A 123 -45.17 -27.45 4.35
N ILE A 124 -45.46 -26.18 4.06
CA ILE A 124 -46.80 -25.65 3.80
C ILE A 124 -46.96 -25.43 2.28
N PRO A 125 -47.86 -26.13 1.57
CA PRO A 125 -48.09 -25.90 0.14
C PRO A 125 -48.60 -24.48 -0.15
N THR A 126 -48.12 -23.88 -1.23
CA THR A 126 -48.54 -22.55 -1.73
C THR A 126 -49.10 -22.65 -3.15
N ASP A 127 -49.56 -21.53 -3.70
CA ASP A 127 -49.74 -21.36 -5.14
C ASP A 127 -48.37 -21.35 -5.88
N ILE A 128 -48.39 -21.25 -7.21
CA ILE A 128 -47.25 -21.48 -8.10
C ILE A 128 -46.17 -20.40 -7.97
N GLN A 129 -44.94 -20.83 -7.74
CA GLN A 129 -43.74 -19.99 -7.65
C GLN A 129 -43.87 -18.90 -6.57
N PRO A 130 -43.91 -19.25 -5.27
CA PRO A 130 -43.81 -18.27 -4.20
C PRO A 130 -42.43 -17.59 -4.25
N VAL A 131 -42.33 -16.28 -4.05
CA VAL A 131 -41.07 -15.50 -4.23
C VAL A 131 -40.66 -14.62 -3.06
N SER A 132 -41.60 -14.20 -2.22
CA SER A 132 -41.32 -13.44 -1.00
C SER A 132 -42.39 -13.69 0.04
N ALA A 133 -42.04 -13.51 1.31
CA ALA A 133 -42.97 -13.69 2.42
C ALA A 133 -42.73 -12.65 3.53
N ALA A 134 -43.80 -12.26 4.22
CA ALA A 134 -43.74 -11.36 5.36
C ALA A 134 -44.64 -11.83 6.50
N LEU A 135 -44.11 -11.77 7.73
CA LEU A 135 -44.85 -12.10 8.95
C LEU A 135 -45.72 -10.91 9.36
N SER A 136 -46.98 -11.19 9.67
CA SER A 136 -47.89 -10.26 10.36
C SER A 136 -47.31 -9.75 11.69
N ARG A 137 -47.69 -8.53 12.11
CA ARG A 137 -47.16 -7.92 13.34
C ARG A 137 -47.59 -8.64 14.62
N ASP A 138 -48.75 -9.29 14.62
CA ASP A 138 -49.24 -10.18 15.68
C ASP A 138 -48.65 -11.61 15.60
N ARG A 139 -47.83 -11.88 14.58
CA ARG A 139 -47.26 -13.20 14.25
C ARG A 139 -48.31 -14.30 14.05
N ARG A 140 -49.55 -13.97 13.67
CA ARG A 140 -50.58 -14.98 13.41
C ARG A 140 -50.56 -15.50 11.98
N PHE A 141 -50.37 -14.60 11.02
CA PHE A 141 -50.37 -14.89 9.59
C PHE A 141 -48.98 -14.75 8.95
N LEU A 142 -48.68 -15.61 7.99
CA LEU A 142 -47.58 -15.45 7.04
C LEU A 142 -48.18 -15.15 5.66
N TYR A 143 -47.85 -13.98 5.14
CA TYR A 143 -48.30 -13.50 3.83
C TYR A 143 -47.26 -13.87 2.78
N VAL A 144 -47.63 -14.57 1.72
CA VAL A 144 -46.71 -15.10 0.71
C VAL A 144 -47.15 -14.65 -0.69
N THR A 145 -46.24 -14.01 -1.42
CA THR A 145 -46.48 -13.61 -2.81
C THR A 145 -46.09 -14.71 -3.79
N THR A 146 -46.98 -15.05 -4.73
CA THR A 146 -46.76 -16.06 -5.77
C THR A 146 -46.75 -15.42 -7.15
N TYR A 147 -45.67 -15.65 -7.90
CA TYR A 147 -45.33 -14.84 -9.07
C TYR A 147 -46.10 -15.25 -10.32
N THR A 148 -46.18 -16.55 -10.63
CA THR A 148 -46.76 -17.03 -11.89
C THR A 148 -48.27 -16.80 -11.98
N THR A 149 -48.97 -16.96 -10.86
CA THR A 149 -50.44 -16.84 -10.79
C THR A 149 -50.93 -15.49 -10.29
N SER A 150 -50.03 -14.54 -9.96
CA SER A 150 -50.37 -13.24 -9.37
C SER A 150 -51.28 -13.35 -8.14
N VAL A 151 -50.87 -14.12 -7.13
CA VAL A 151 -51.66 -14.33 -5.91
C VAL A 151 -50.89 -13.93 -4.66
N LEU A 152 -51.63 -13.47 -3.65
CA LEU A 152 -51.21 -13.38 -2.26
C LEU A 152 -51.85 -14.54 -1.48
N ASP A 153 -51.04 -15.53 -1.10
CA ASP A 153 -51.42 -16.59 -0.16
C ASP A 153 -51.39 -16.06 1.27
N ILE A 154 -52.44 -16.31 2.05
CA ILE A 154 -52.54 -15.97 3.47
C ILE A 154 -52.52 -17.27 4.29
N ILE A 155 -51.39 -17.56 4.93
CA ILE A 155 -51.19 -18.75 5.77
C ILE A 155 -51.50 -18.40 7.23
N ASP A 156 -52.43 -19.10 7.89
CA ASP A 156 -52.58 -19.01 9.36
C ASP A 156 -51.55 -19.96 10.00
N LEU A 157 -50.63 -19.41 10.80
CA LEU A 157 -49.53 -20.13 11.44
C LEU A 157 -49.95 -20.95 12.66
N THR A 158 -51.21 -20.85 13.07
CA THR A 158 -51.84 -21.73 14.07
C THR A 158 -52.34 -23.01 13.43
N LEU A 159 -52.88 -22.91 12.21
CA LEU A 159 -53.38 -24.03 11.42
C LEU A 159 -52.32 -24.65 10.49
N ASN A 160 -51.21 -23.94 10.27
CA ASN A 160 -50.11 -24.31 9.39
C ASN A 160 -50.54 -24.59 7.93
N GLN A 161 -51.51 -23.81 7.42
CA GLN A 161 -52.10 -23.96 6.08
C GLN A 161 -52.52 -22.61 5.48
N VAL A 162 -52.63 -22.55 4.15
CA VAL A 162 -53.26 -21.43 3.43
C VAL A 162 -54.74 -21.37 3.79
N THR A 163 -55.21 -20.20 4.21
CA THR A 163 -56.61 -19.94 4.62
C THR A 163 -57.35 -19.02 3.67
N SER A 164 -56.63 -18.17 2.92
CA SER A 164 -57.21 -17.26 1.93
C SER A 164 -56.22 -16.99 0.80
N ARG A 165 -56.75 -16.58 -0.36
CA ARG A 165 -56.01 -16.19 -1.55
C ARG A 165 -56.59 -14.91 -2.12
N ILE A 166 -55.75 -13.89 -2.30
CA ILE A 166 -56.14 -12.63 -2.93
C ILE A 166 -55.49 -12.56 -4.32
N SER A 167 -56.30 -12.40 -5.36
CA SER A 167 -55.80 -12.17 -6.72
C SER A 167 -55.23 -10.75 -6.85
N LEU A 168 -54.06 -10.62 -7.45
CA LEU A 168 -53.35 -9.37 -7.65
C LEU A 168 -53.39 -8.97 -9.14
N PRO A 169 -53.48 -7.67 -9.47
CA PRO A 169 -53.54 -7.20 -10.85
C PRO A 169 -52.17 -7.19 -11.58
N ALA A 170 -51.10 -7.65 -10.94
CA ALA A 170 -49.73 -7.68 -11.47
C ALA A 170 -48.88 -8.73 -10.71
N ASN A 171 -47.83 -9.26 -11.35
CA ASN A 171 -47.00 -10.31 -10.77
C ASN A 171 -46.19 -9.78 -9.58
N PRO A 172 -46.43 -10.24 -8.35
CA PRO A 172 -45.76 -9.70 -7.16
C PRO A 172 -44.31 -10.20 -7.04
N GLU A 173 -43.41 -9.34 -6.58
CA GLU A 173 -41.99 -9.66 -6.39
C GLU A 173 -41.54 -9.62 -4.92
N GLY A 174 -42.12 -8.74 -4.11
CA GLY A 174 -41.72 -8.51 -2.73
C GLY A 174 -42.86 -7.97 -1.88
N ILE A 175 -42.83 -8.25 -0.57
CA ILE A 175 -43.89 -7.91 0.38
C ILE A 175 -43.32 -7.51 1.74
N ALA A 176 -43.96 -6.56 2.42
CA ALA A 176 -43.61 -6.16 3.79
C ALA A 176 -44.84 -5.62 4.55
N VAL A 177 -44.89 -5.80 5.88
CA VAL A 177 -45.99 -5.37 6.74
C VAL A 177 -45.62 -4.10 7.52
N GLY A 178 -46.45 -3.06 7.43
CA GLY A 178 -46.30 -1.81 8.20
C GLY A 178 -46.66 -1.96 9.67
N ALA A 179 -46.45 -0.91 10.46
CA ALA A 179 -46.89 -0.82 11.85
C ALA A 179 -48.43 -0.74 11.98
N ASP A 180 -49.09 -0.26 10.93
CA ASP A 180 -50.54 -0.17 10.76
C ASP A 180 -51.20 -1.52 10.40
N GLY A 181 -50.43 -2.59 10.26
CA GLY A 181 -50.91 -3.91 9.86
C GLY A 181 -51.19 -4.07 8.37
N ARG A 182 -51.08 -3.00 7.56
CA ARG A 182 -51.25 -3.07 6.11
C ARG A 182 -49.99 -3.59 5.43
N LEU A 183 -50.15 -4.23 4.28
CA LEU A 183 -49.09 -4.86 3.52
C LEU A 183 -48.76 -3.99 2.31
N LEU A 184 -47.50 -3.59 2.15
CA LEU A 184 -47.00 -3.06 0.89
C LEU A 184 -46.50 -4.23 0.04
N ILE A 185 -46.94 -4.27 -1.22
CA ILE A 185 -46.57 -5.27 -2.22
C ILE A 185 -45.94 -4.54 -3.41
N THR A 186 -44.76 -4.99 -3.85
CA THR A 186 -44.14 -4.53 -5.11
C THR A 186 -44.34 -5.57 -6.20
N ALA A 187 -44.59 -5.12 -7.44
CA ALA A 187 -44.96 -5.99 -8.55
C ALA A 187 -44.41 -5.50 -9.91
N VAL A 188 -44.39 -6.41 -10.88
CA VAL A 188 -44.09 -6.14 -12.30
C VAL A 188 -45.32 -6.39 -13.16
N ASN A 189 -45.55 -5.53 -14.16
CA ASN A 189 -46.75 -5.61 -15.00
C ASN A 189 -46.59 -6.70 -16.07
N VAL A 190 -47.67 -7.45 -16.30
CA VAL A 190 -47.76 -8.50 -17.33
C VAL A 190 -48.22 -7.99 -18.70
N ASN A 191 -48.91 -6.85 -18.76
CA ASN A 191 -49.66 -6.40 -19.96
C ASN A 191 -49.26 -5.00 -20.48
N GLY A 192 -48.07 -4.48 -20.12
CA GLY A 192 -47.51 -3.26 -20.73
C GLY A 192 -48.16 -1.93 -20.34
N GLY A 193 -49.03 -1.89 -19.33
CA GLY A 193 -49.60 -0.66 -18.79
C GLY A 193 -48.72 0.04 -17.74
N ASN A 194 -48.89 1.34 -17.55
CA ASN A 194 -48.12 2.15 -16.59
C ASN A 194 -48.59 2.04 -15.12
N ALA A 195 -49.55 1.17 -14.80
CA ALA A 195 -50.13 1.06 -13.47
C ALA A 195 -49.58 -0.15 -12.68
N ASN A 196 -49.51 -0.01 -11.35
CA ASN A 196 -49.35 -1.06 -10.34
C ASN A 196 -47.93 -1.60 -10.09
N THR A 197 -46.93 -0.73 -9.92
CA THR A 197 -45.61 -1.10 -9.35
C THR A 197 -45.66 -1.32 -7.83
N LEU A 198 -46.55 -0.61 -7.12
CA LEU A 198 -46.74 -0.69 -5.67
C LEU A 198 -48.23 -0.70 -5.33
N MET A 199 -48.62 -1.65 -4.48
CA MET A 199 -49.99 -1.88 -4.02
C MET A 199 -50.03 -2.03 -2.50
N ILE A 200 -51.09 -1.54 -1.88
CA ILE A 200 -51.39 -1.76 -0.46
C ILE A 200 -52.54 -2.76 -0.36
N TYR A 201 -52.33 -3.84 0.38
CA TYR A 201 -53.40 -4.72 0.85
C TYR A 201 -53.69 -4.42 2.31
N ASP A 202 -54.95 -4.19 2.64
CA ASP A 202 -55.42 -3.99 4.01
C ASP A 202 -56.22 -5.21 4.51
N PRO A 203 -55.66 -6.02 5.44
CA PRO A 203 -56.34 -7.19 5.98
C PRO A 203 -57.57 -6.87 6.84
N ALA A 204 -57.71 -5.63 7.32
CA ALA A 204 -58.80 -5.18 8.17
C ALA A 204 -59.92 -4.45 7.38
N ALA A 205 -59.73 -4.20 6.08
CA ALA A 205 -60.69 -3.49 5.27
C ALA A 205 -62.01 -4.25 5.11
N THR A 206 -63.12 -3.62 5.52
CA THR A 206 -64.49 -4.12 5.32
C THR A 206 -65.08 -3.74 3.95
N ALA A 207 -64.28 -3.14 3.06
CA ALA A 207 -64.69 -2.70 1.73
C ALA A 207 -64.69 -3.86 0.72
N THR A 208 -65.45 -3.73 -0.36
CA THR A 208 -65.55 -4.73 -1.44
C THR A 208 -64.25 -4.94 -2.24
N ASN A 209 -63.24 -4.08 -2.07
CA ASN A 209 -61.89 -4.29 -2.57
C ASN A 209 -60.86 -3.87 -1.51
N PRO A 210 -60.13 -4.82 -0.88
CA PRO A 210 -59.08 -4.53 0.10
C PRO A 210 -57.73 -4.13 -0.52
N LEU A 211 -57.64 -4.05 -1.85
CA LEU A 211 -56.44 -3.60 -2.58
C LEU A 211 -56.58 -2.14 -3.01
N SER A 212 -55.53 -1.37 -2.78
CA SER A 212 -55.38 0.01 -3.27
C SER A 212 -53.99 0.24 -3.89
N ASN A 213 -53.89 1.20 -4.80
CA ASN A 213 -52.64 1.51 -5.48
C ASN A 213 -51.87 2.62 -4.74
N VAL A 214 -50.55 2.52 -4.68
CA VAL A 214 -49.71 3.67 -4.31
C VAL A 214 -49.44 4.47 -5.59
N PRO A 215 -49.88 5.73 -5.72
CA PRO A 215 -49.65 6.54 -6.92
C PRO A 215 -48.16 6.94 -7.00
N VAL A 216 -47.41 6.24 -7.84
CA VAL A 216 -45.95 6.38 -7.95
C VAL A 216 -45.56 6.43 -9.43
N VAL A 217 -44.90 7.52 -9.86
CA VAL A 217 -44.57 7.79 -11.29
C VAL A 217 -43.09 7.53 -11.62
N PRO A 218 -42.67 6.26 -11.63
CA PRO A 218 -41.70 5.75 -12.59
C PRO A 218 -42.33 4.66 -13.48
N PRO A 219 -41.78 4.35 -14.66
CA PRO A 219 -42.25 3.25 -15.49
C PRO A 219 -42.26 1.91 -14.74
N ALA A 220 -43.24 1.06 -15.07
CA ALA A 220 -43.29 -0.29 -14.53
C ALA A 220 -42.03 -1.08 -14.91
N ALA A 221 -41.47 -1.83 -13.96
CA ALA A 221 -40.27 -2.61 -14.20
C ALA A 221 -40.55 -3.76 -15.19
N THR A 222 -39.65 -3.94 -16.16
CA THR A 222 -39.71 -5.07 -17.09
C THR A 222 -39.56 -6.38 -16.32
N PRO A 223 -40.36 -7.43 -16.61
CA PRO A 223 -40.18 -8.74 -15.99
C PRO A 223 -38.72 -9.22 -16.09
N PRO A 224 -38.08 -9.60 -14.98
CA PRO A 224 -36.66 -9.97 -14.99
C PRO A 224 -36.43 -11.24 -15.81
N VAL A 225 -35.49 -11.19 -16.75
CA VAL A 225 -35.02 -12.38 -17.46
C VAL A 225 -34.24 -13.24 -16.47
N ILE A 226 -34.85 -14.33 -16.01
CA ILE A 226 -34.17 -15.33 -15.20
C ILE A 226 -33.05 -15.93 -16.06
N PRO A 227 -31.78 -15.94 -15.60
CA PRO A 227 -30.69 -16.56 -16.35
C PRO A 227 -30.97 -18.03 -16.63
N THR A 228 -30.42 -18.57 -17.72
CA THR A 228 -30.41 -20.02 -17.95
C THR A 228 -29.79 -20.73 -16.74
N PRO A 229 -30.22 -21.98 -16.39
CA PRO A 229 -29.85 -22.62 -15.14
C PRO A 229 -28.33 -22.85 -14.98
N SER A 230 -27.65 -21.89 -14.37
CA SER A 230 -26.27 -22.00 -13.87
C SER A 230 -26.22 -22.65 -12.47
N GLY A 231 -27.37 -23.10 -11.96
CA GLY A 231 -27.53 -23.66 -10.62
C GLY A 231 -27.68 -22.63 -9.50
N ARG A 232 -27.62 -21.31 -9.78
CA ARG A 232 -27.66 -20.23 -8.78
C ARG A 232 -28.87 -19.32 -8.94
N ILE A 233 -29.69 -19.22 -7.89
CA ILE A 233 -30.76 -18.22 -7.80
C ILE A 233 -30.21 -17.00 -7.06
N TYR A 234 -29.89 -15.93 -7.79
CA TYR A 234 -29.52 -14.65 -7.17
C TYR A 234 -30.79 -13.89 -6.76
N VAL A 235 -30.91 -13.59 -5.47
CA VAL A 235 -32.02 -12.83 -4.86
C VAL A 235 -32.09 -11.38 -5.38
N SER A 236 -30.99 -10.86 -5.94
CA SER A 236 -30.73 -9.47 -6.36
C SER A 236 -31.46 -8.99 -7.62
N TYR A 237 -32.10 -9.87 -8.39
CA TYR A 237 -32.74 -9.51 -9.67
C TYR A 237 -34.19 -9.05 -9.54
N ARG A 238 -34.87 -9.39 -8.44
CA ARG A 238 -36.27 -9.02 -8.16
C ARG A 238 -36.35 -7.79 -7.27
N SER A 239 -37.42 -7.03 -7.41
CA SER A 239 -37.76 -5.93 -6.49
C SER A 239 -37.97 -6.45 -5.07
N ARG A 240 -37.51 -5.71 -4.07
CA ARG A 240 -37.56 -6.14 -2.65
C ARG A 240 -38.09 -5.03 -1.75
N LEU A 241 -38.74 -5.45 -0.68
CA LEU A 241 -39.24 -4.61 0.40
C LEU A 241 -38.69 -5.12 1.73
N THR A 242 -38.46 -4.22 2.67
CA THR A 242 -38.15 -4.55 4.07
C THR A 242 -38.72 -3.44 4.95
N ALA A 243 -39.55 -3.80 5.92
CA ALA A 243 -40.04 -2.85 6.90
C ALA A 243 -38.94 -2.51 7.91
N THR A 244 -38.96 -1.28 8.43
CA THR A 244 -38.19 -0.96 9.64
C THR A 244 -38.67 -1.82 10.82
N PRO A 245 -37.82 -2.02 11.85
CA PRO A 245 -38.19 -2.78 13.05
C PRO A 245 -39.48 -2.27 13.68
N ASP A 246 -39.59 -0.94 13.85
CA ASP A 246 -40.79 -0.23 14.33
C ASP A 246 -42.00 -0.30 13.38
N GLY A 247 -41.81 -0.71 12.12
CA GLY A 247 -42.82 -0.73 11.06
C GLY A 247 -43.31 0.62 10.56
N ARG A 248 -42.76 1.74 11.06
CA ARG A 248 -43.11 3.11 10.65
C ARG A 248 -42.81 3.35 9.18
N PHE A 249 -41.73 2.76 8.66
CA PHE A 249 -41.34 2.85 7.26
C PHE A 249 -41.24 1.47 6.60
N ILE A 250 -41.42 1.45 5.28
CA ILE A 250 -41.06 0.31 4.43
C ILE A 250 -40.06 0.82 3.40
N ILE A 251 -38.89 0.19 3.38
CA ILE A 251 -37.79 0.51 2.49
C ILE A 251 -37.87 -0.44 1.31
N GLY A 252 -37.80 0.10 0.09
CA GLY A 252 -37.93 -0.68 -1.12
C GLY A 252 -36.88 -0.36 -2.17
N VAL A 253 -36.54 -1.38 -2.96
CA VAL A 253 -35.68 -1.27 -4.13
C VAL A 253 -36.39 -1.93 -5.31
N ASN A 254 -36.83 -1.12 -6.27
CA ASN A 254 -37.48 -1.58 -7.51
C ASN A 254 -36.48 -1.52 -8.67
N GLY A 255 -36.58 -2.45 -9.62
CA GLY A 255 -35.63 -2.55 -10.74
C GLY A 255 -36.23 -2.24 -12.11
N PRO A 256 -36.44 -0.96 -12.50
CA PRO A 256 -36.97 -0.62 -13.82
C PRO A 256 -36.12 -1.18 -14.97
N THR A 257 -34.80 -1.32 -14.77
CA THR A 257 -33.92 -2.09 -15.66
C THR A 257 -32.92 -2.94 -14.86
N ALA A 258 -32.11 -3.73 -15.54
CA ALA A 258 -31.01 -4.48 -14.91
C ALA A 258 -29.97 -3.55 -14.25
N ALA A 259 -29.68 -2.40 -14.88
CA ALA A 259 -28.63 -1.46 -14.47
C ALA A 259 -29.11 -0.33 -13.54
N ASN A 260 -30.36 0.13 -13.67
CA ASN A 260 -30.90 1.22 -12.86
C ASN A 260 -31.92 0.68 -11.85
N LYS A 261 -31.73 0.97 -10.56
CA LYS A 261 -32.67 0.65 -9.48
C LYS A 261 -33.21 1.92 -8.85
N VAL A 262 -34.48 1.91 -8.44
CA VAL A 262 -35.11 2.99 -7.68
C VAL A 262 -35.19 2.56 -6.22
N VAL A 263 -34.49 3.29 -5.36
CA VAL A 263 -34.56 3.14 -3.90
C VAL A 263 -35.60 4.11 -3.37
N PHE A 264 -36.48 3.68 -2.47
CA PHE A 264 -37.53 4.53 -1.91
C PHE A 264 -37.85 4.21 -0.45
N VAL A 265 -38.44 5.19 0.23
CA VAL A 265 -38.95 5.06 1.61
C VAL A 265 -40.45 5.38 1.61
N TYR A 266 -41.25 4.36 1.92
CA TYR A 266 -42.69 4.44 2.15
C TYR A 266 -42.96 4.63 3.65
N GLU A 267 -43.95 5.45 4.01
CA GLU A 267 -44.39 5.62 5.40
C GLU A 267 -45.75 4.96 5.61
N ALA A 268 -45.81 4.05 6.59
CA ALA A 268 -47.02 3.27 6.87
C ALA A 268 -48.20 4.16 7.27
N ALA A 269 -47.96 5.14 8.16
CA ALA A 269 -49.01 6.03 8.66
C ALA A 269 -49.71 6.85 7.56
N SER A 270 -48.98 7.34 6.55
CA SER A 270 -49.55 8.14 5.46
C SER A 270 -50.01 7.31 4.27
N GLY A 271 -49.48 6.08 4.09
CA GLY A 271 -49.75 5.27 2.90
C GLY A 271 -49.01 5.76 1.65
N THR A 272 -47.93 6.54 1.78
CA THR A 272 -47.26 7.20 0.65
C THR A 272 -45.75 6.95 0.62
N VAL A 273 -45.16 7.07 -0.58
CA VAL A 273 -43.70 7.14 -0.74
C VAL A 273 -43.24 8.56 -0.47
N LEU A 274 -42.49 8.77 0.62
CA LEU A 274 -42.00 10.09 1.02
C LEU A 274 -40.88 10.60 0.12
N ARG A 275 -40.04 9.69 -0.39
CA ARG A 275 -38.79 10.00 -1.12
C ARG A 275 -38.34 8.82 -1.95
N SER A 276 -37.73 9.09 -3.09
CA SER A 276 -37.14 8.08 -3.97
C SER A 276 -35.99 8.64 -4.80
N ARG A 277 -34.99 7.80 -5.10
CA ARG A 277 -33.85 8.14 -5.97
C ARG A 277 -33.47 6.97 -6.88
N THR A 278 -32.95 7.29 -8.06
CA THR A 278 -32.37 6.27 -8.96
C THR A 278 -30.89 6.07 -8.67
N VAL A 279 -30.44 4.82 -8.60
CA VAL A 279 -29.04 4.42 -8.34
C VAL A 279 -28.63 3.37 -9.37
N THR A 280 -27.41 3.51 -9.91
CA THR A 280 -26.83 2.57 -10.88
C THR A 280 -26.21 1.36 -10.19
N ASN A 281 -26.29 0.18 -10.80
CA ASN A 281 -25.66 -1.08 -10.40
C ASN A 281 -25.94 -1.54 -8.95
N LEU A 282 -27.04 -1.10 -8.36
CA LEU A 282 -27.45 -1.51 -7.02
C LEU A 282 -28.00 -2.95 -7.00
N SER A 283 -27.75 -3.67 -5.91
CA SER A 283 -28.45 -4.92 -5.58
C SER A 283 -29.74 -4.62 -4.80
N THR A 284 -30.77 -5.43 -4.98
CA THR A 284 -32.05 -5.29 -4.27
C THR A 284 -32.04 -5.91 -2.87
N THR A 285 -30.90 -6.41 -2.39
CA THR A 285 -30.75 -6.94 -1.03
C THR A 285 -30.74 -5.80 0.00
N ILE A 286 -31.75 -5.74 0.88
CA ILE A 286 -31.95 -4.67 1.87
C ILE A 286 -31.67 -5.19 3.28
N SER A 287 -31.01 -4.38 4.12
CA SER A 287 -30.99 -4.53 5.57
C SER A 287 -31.14 -3.17 6.26
N VAL A 288 -31.68 -3.16 7.49
CA VAL A 288 -32.08 -1.93 8.19
C VAL A 288 -31.53 -1.95 9.60
N THR A 289 -31.12 -0.78 10.10
CA THR A 289 -30.69 -0.58 11.50
C THR A 289 -31.84 -0.78 12.49
N SER A 290 -31.50 -1.18 13.71
CA SER A 290 -32.46 -1.36 14.81
C SER A 290 -33.17 -0.06 15.22
N ASP A 291 -32.50 1.08 15.05
CA ASP A 291 -33.02 2.44 15.32
C ASP A 291 -33.76 3.08 14.13
N SER A 292 -33.95 2.36 13.02
CA SER A 292 -34.57 2.82 11.78
C SER A 292 -33.85 3.99 11.06
N THR A 293 -32.71 4.50 11.56
CA THR A 293 -32.07 5.74 11.04
C THR A 293 -31.36 5.53 9.71
N LYS A 294 -30.83 4.33 9.49
CA LYS A 294 -29.99 3.95 8.35
C LYS A 294 -30.41 2.61 7.76
N PHE A 295 -30.13 2.41 6.48
CA PHE A 295 -30.31 1.11 5.84
C PHE A 295 -29.23 0.86 4.79
N MET A 296 -28.93 -0.40 4.54
CA MET A 296 -28.05 -0.81 3.45
C MET A 296 -28.91 -1.38 2.32
N ALA A 297 -28.67 -0.94 1.09
CA ALA A 297 -29.16 -1.61 -0.11
C ALA A 297 -27.96 -2.01 -0.96
N GLY A 298 -27.80 -3.33 -1.14
CA GLY A 298 -26.58 -3.90 -1.70
C GLY A 298 -25.33 -3.48 -0.95
N ALA A 299 -24.38 -2.88 -1.67
CA ALA A 299 -23.14 -2.31 -1.13
C ALA A 299 -23.24 -0.85 -0.67
N THR A 300 -24.41 -0.21 -0.74
CA THR A 300 -24.56 1.23 -0.43
C THR A 300 -25.34 1.43 0.87
N LEU A 301 -24.79 2.25 1.76
CA LEU A 301 -25.42 2.68 3.01
C LEU A 301 -26.15 4.01 2.79
N PHE A 302 -27.42 4.05 3.18
CA PHE A 302 -28.29 5.21 3.05
C PHE A 302 -28.79 5.70 4.41
N GLU A 303 -29.08 7.00 4.50
CA GLU A 303 -29.86 7.57 5.60
C GLU A 303 -31.37 7.49 5.29
N THR A 304 -32.14 6.89 6.20
CA THR A 304 -33.59 6.68 6.03
C THR A 304 -34.37 7.99 5.95
N ALA A 305 -33.88 9.06 6.58
CA ALA A 305 -34.55 10.36 6.68
C ALA A 305 -34.45 11.21 5.40
N THR A 306 -33.36 11.08 4.64
CA THR A 306 -33.01 11.98 3.51
C THR A 306 -32.81 11.27 2.18
N LEU A 307 -32.63 9.94 2.21
CA LEU A 307 -32.12 9.12 1.09
C LEU A 307 -30.70 9.46 0.62
N GLN A 308 -29.92 10.19 1.43
CA GLN A 308 -28.50 10.40 1.16
C GLN A 308 -27.70 9.10 1.20
N VAL A 309 -26.70 8.97 0.32
CA VAL A 309 -25.66 7.94 0.40
C VAL A 309 -24.64 8.36 1.45
N LEU A 310 -24.54 7.61 2.54
CA LEU A 310 -23.57 7.88 3.60
C LEU A 310 -22.18 7.29 3.29
N ALA A 311 -22.18 6.11 2.65
CA ALA A 311 -20.98 5.34 2.31
C ALA A 311 -21.31 4.25 1.26
N GLN A 312 -20.32 3.77 0.51
CA GLN A 312 -20.40 2.64 -0.42
C GLN A 312 -19.23 1.67 -0.19
N GLN A 313 -19.47 0.36 -0.06
CA GLN A 313 -18.39 -0.60 0.19
C GLN A 313 -17.30 -0.50 -0.88
N SER A 314 -16.05 -0.42 -0.43
CA SER A 314 -14.88 -0.22 -1.27
C SER A 314 -13.80 -1.23 -0.90
N THR A 315 -13.01 -1.66 -1.87
CA THR A 315 -11.81 -2.45 -1.59
C THR A 315 -10.67 -1.60 -1.04
N ALA A 316 -10.75 -0.27 -1.22
CA ALA A 316 -9.71 0.65 -0.80
C ALA A 316 -9.65 0.86 0.72
N ASN A 317 -10.76 0.64 1.44
CA ASN A 317 -10.82 0.64 2.90
C ASN A 317 -10.86 -0.79 3.49
N SER A 318 -10.20 -1.75 2.83
CA SER A 318 -10.05 -3.14 3.28
C SER A 318 -8.69 -3.42 3.96
N PRO A 319 -8.64 -4.21 5.06
CA PRO A 319 -7.39 -4.71 5.66
C PRO A 319 -6.62 -5.69 4.78
N PHE A 320 -7.32 -6.32 3.85
CA PHE A 320 -6.85 -7.46 3.07
C PHE A 320 -7.21 -7.31 1.59
N THR A 321 -6.44 -7.95 0.72
CA THR A 321 -6.72 -8.03 -0.70
C THR A 321 -7.82 -9.04 -1.01
N PHE A 322 -8.73 -8.69 -1.91
CA PHE A 322 -9.70 -9.62 -2.51
C PHE A 322 -9.04 -10.40 -3.67
N PRO A 323 -9.43 -11.66 -3.94
CA PRO A 323 -8.86 -12.44 -5.04
C PRO A 323 -9.04 -11.78 -6.41
N ALA A 324 -8.00 -11.86 -7.26
CA ALA A 324 -7.97 -11.17 -8.54
C ALA A 324 -8.95 -11.77 -9.58
N GLY A 325 -9.62 -10.88 -10.32
CA GLY A 325 -10.56 -11.21 -11.38
C GLY A 325 -11.32 -9.97 -11.85
N ALA A 326 -12.12 -10.07 -12.92
CA ALA A 326 -12.84 -8.93 -13.53
C ALA A 326 -14.01 -8.35 -12.69
N GLY A 327 -14.01 -8.58 -11.37
CA GLY A 327 -15.08 -8.20 -10.45
C GLY A 327 -14.62 -7.85 -9.04
N THR A 328 -13.38 -7.41 -8.84
CA THR A 328 -12.85 -6.96 -7.54
C THR A 328 -13.49 -5.68 -6.98
N ASN A 329 -14.67 -5.30 -7.47
CA ASN A 329 -15.44 -4.16 -6.99
C ASN A 329 -16.78 -4.65 -6.42
N PHE A 330 -17.21 -4.04 -5.32
CA PHE A 330 -18.53 -4.27 -4.70
C PHE A 330 -19.72 -3.86 -5.58
N ASN A 331 -19.49 -3.33 -6.79
CA ASN A 331 -20.52 -2.80 -7.69
C ASN A 331 -21.05 -3.81 -8.73
N LEU A 332 -20.58 -5.06 -8.73
CA LEU A 332 -21.18 -6.13 -9.54
C LEU A 332 -22.14 -6.98 -8.70
N GLN A 333 -23.37 -7.15 -9.21
CA GLN A 333 -24.45 -7.94 -8.58
C GLN A 333 -24.05 -9.39 -8.25
N GLN A 334 -22.98 -9.92 -8.85
CA GLN A 334 -22.48 -11.28 -8.65
C GLN A 334 -21.76 -11.47 -7.30
N ASN A 335 -21.21 -10.40 -6.72
CA ASN A 335 -20.25 -10.49 -5.61
C ASN A 335 -20.81 -10.01 -4.26
N GLN A 336 -22.12 -9.73 -4.16
CA GLN A 336 -22.79 -9.40 -2.90
C GLN A 336 -23.64 -10.57 -2.41
N GLY A 337 -23.36 -11.07 -1.21
CA GLY A 337 -24.13 -12.14 -0.54
C GLY A 337 -25.22 -11.64 0.41
N GLY A 338 -25.39 -10.32 0.55
CA GLY A 338 -26.34 -9.68 1.46
C GLY A 338 -25.67 -8.99 2.65
N SER A 339 -26.49 -8.42 3.54
CA SER A 339 -26.05 -7.73 4.76
C SER A 339 -27.07 -7.81 5.88
N VAL A 340 -26.64 -7.56 7.13
CA VAL A 340 -27.49 -7.40 8.32
C VAL A 340 -26.74 -6.60 9.40
N PHE A 341 -27.43 -5.67 10.07
CA PHE A 341 -26.90 -4.93 11.22
C PHE A 341 -27.06 -5.76 12.50
N SER A 342 -26.12 -5.64 13.44
CA SER A 342 -26.32 -6.16 14.80
C SER A 342 -27.45 -5.41 15.52
N PRO A 343 -28.21 -6.04 16.45
CA PRO A 343 -29.33 -5.40 17.14
C PRO A 343 -28.93 -4.16 17.96
N ASP A 344 -27.71 -4.12 18.49
CA ASP A 344 -27.12 -2.97 19.19
C ASP A 344 -26.60 -1.86 18.25
N GLY A 345 -26.64 -2.08 16.92
CA GLY A 345 -26.16 -1.14 15.92
C GLY A 345 -24.65 -0.94 15.88
N SER A 346 -23.84 -1.80 16.54
CA SER A 346 -22.38 -1.64 16.63
C SER A 346 -21.60 -2.24 15.44
N ILE A 347 -22.15 -3.23 14.75
CA ILE A 347 -21.50 -3.95 13.64
C ILE A 347 -22.48 -4.11 12.47
N LEU A 348 -21.98 -3.92 11.25
CA LEU A 348 -22.66 -4.31 10.02
C LEU A 348 -21.99 -5.55 9.42
N TYR A 349 -22.67 -6.68 9.45
CA TYR A 349 -22.24 -7.90 8.78
C TYR A 349 -22.66 -7.85 7.32
N SER A 350 -21.74 -8.14 6.40
CA SER A 350 -22.06 -8.24 4.96
C SER A 350 -21.20 -9.29 4.28
N ALA A 351 -21.71 -9.95 3.25
CA ALA A 351 -20.97 -11.01 2.56
C ALA A 351 -20.44 -10.58 1.19
N PHE A 352 -19.15 -10.81 0.95
CA PHE A 352 -18.55 -10.75 -0.38
C PHE A 352 -18.53 -12.16 -0.98
N ASN A 353 -19.35 -12.38 -2.00
CA ASN A 353 -19.37 -13.60 -2.81
C ASN A 353 -18.22 -13.58 -3.80
N ILE A 354 -17.61 -14.74 -4.04
CA ILE A 354 -16.54 -14.90 -5.02
C ILE A 354 -17.07 -15.72 -6.20
N ALA A 355 -16.80 -15.24 -7.41
CA ALA A 355 -17.20 -15.94 -8.62
C ALA A 355 -16.38 -17.25 -8.80
N PRO A 356 -17.01 -18.36 -9.22
CA PRO A 356 -16.28 -19.60 -9.52
C PRO A 356 -15.37 -19.43 -10.73
N VAL A 357 -14.21 -20.06 -10.71
CA VAL A 357 -13.28 -20.10 -11.84
C VAL A 357 -13.55 -21.38 -12.64
N GLY A 358 -14.08 -21.23 -13.86
CA GLY A 358 -14.47 -22.36 -14.71
C GLY A 358 -15.67 -23.12 -14.17
N SER A 359 -15.63 -24.46 -14.21
CA SER A 359 -16.68 -25.35 -13.73
C SER A 359 -16.54 -25.76 -12.25
N ALA A 360 -15.54 -25.24 -11.54
CA ALA A 360 -15.37 -25.49 -10.11
C ALA A 360 -16.44 -24.78 -9.28
N ARG A 361 -16.81 -25.33 -8.12
CA ARG A 361 -17.62 -24.60 -7.13
C ARG A 361 -16.81 -23.40 -6.58
N ALA A 362 -17.51 -22.32 -6.21
CA ALA A 362 -16.88 -21.23 -5.46
C ALA A 362 -16.67 -21.70 -4.01
N ASN A 363 -15.42 -21.91 -3.63
CA ASN A 363 -15.05 -22.56 -2.36
C ASN A 363 -14.71 -21.55 -1.23
N ILE A 364 -14.87 -20.25 -1.47
CA ILE A 364 -14.52 -19.18 -0.54
C ILE A 364 -15.47 -18.00 -0.69
N THR A 365 -15.96 -17.50 0.44
CA THR A 365 -16.82 -16.33 0.58
C THR A 365 -16.37 -15.58 1.82
N GLN A 366 -16.48 -14.26 1.87
CA GLN A 366 -15.97 -13.48 3.01
C GLN A 366 -17.11 -12.77 3.74
N LEU A 367 -17.33 -13.11 5.01
CA LEU A 367 -18.16 -12.33 5.92
C LEU A 367 -17.33 -11.17 6.45
N MET A 368 -17.67 -9.96 6.02
CA MET A 368 -17.04 -8.73 6.47
C MET A 368 -17.78 -8.18 7.68
N LEU A 369 -17.02 -7.86 8.72
CA LEU A 369 -17.47 -7.07 9.85
C LEU A 369 -17.11 -5.61 9.54
N ASN A 370 -18.12 -4.80 9.23
CA ASN A 370 -17.97 -3.41 8.83
C ASN A 370 -18.38 -2.50 9.97
N ASP A 371 -17.78 -1.32 10.02
CA ASP A 371 -18.32 -0.18 10.76
C ASP A 371 -19.67 0.26 10.14
N PRO A 372 -20.76 0.37 10.94
CA PRO A 372 -22.10 0.64 10.44
C PRO A 372 -22.37 2.11 10.09
N ASP A 373 -21.43 3.03 10.33
CA ASP A 373 -21.57 4.46 9.98
C ASP A 373 -20.77 4.84 8.73
N ASN A 374 -19.63 4.18 8.48
CA ASN A 374 -18.71 4.56 7.41
C ASN A 374 -18.23 3.39 6.52
N LEU A 375 -18.71 2.17 6.75
CA LEU A 375 -18.33 0.96 5.99
C LEU A 375 -16.82 0.67 5.98
N LEU A 376 -16.09 1.02 7.04
CA LEU A 376 -14.72 0.52 7.25
C LEU A 376 -14.77 -0.99 7.46
N ILE A 377 -14.10 -1.76 6.61
CA ILE A 377 -13.99 -3.21 6.80
C ILE A 377 -12.95 -3.43 7.91
N ASN A 378 -13.38 -3.93 9.07
CA ASN A 378 -12.48 -4.18 10.20
C ASN A 378 -11.89 -5.59 10.15
N THR A 379 -12.67 -6.58 9.70
CA THR A 379 -12.28 -8.00 9.66
C THR A 379 -13.06 -8.72 8.58
N GLY A 380 -12.39 -9.62 7.84
CA GLY A 380 -13.02 -10.54 6.89
C GLY A 380 -12.84 -11.97 7.36
N ILE A 381 -13.93 -12.69 7.57
CA ILE A 381 -13.99 -14.08 8.04
C ILE A 381 -14.32 -14.98 6.84
N THR A 382 -13.63 -16.11 6.70
CA THR A 382 -13.87 -17.04 5.59
C THR A 382 -15.11 -17.90 5.87
N MET A 383 -16.04 -17.98 4.92
CA MET A 383 -17.25 -18.82 4.97
C MET A 383 -17.16 -20.01 4.01
N PRO A 384 -17.90 -21.11 4.26
CA PRO A 384 -17.77 -22.36 3.49
C PRO A 384 -18.39 -22.32 2.08
N GLU A 385 -19.34 -21.43 1.79
CA GLU A 385 -19.92 -21.25 0.45
C GLU A 385 -20.57 -19.85 0.28
N ASN A 386 -20.91 -19.50 -0.95
CA ASN A 386 -21.57 -18.23 -1.30
C ASN A 386 -22.99 -18.14 -0.73
N LEU A 387 -23.41 -16.89 -0.44
CA LEU A 387 -24.76 -16.58 0.02
C LEU A 387 -25.66 -16.11 -1.14
N ALA A 388 -26.92 -16.50 -1.14
CA ALA A 388 -27.88 -16.18 -2.22
C ALA A 388 -28.39 -14.72 -2.18
N GLY A 389 -28.22 -14.01 -1.06
CA GLY A 389 -28.45 -12.56 -0.96
C GLY A 389 -29.18 -12.05 0.29
N LYS A 390 -29.84 -12.90 1.08
CA LYS A 390 -30.57 -12.47 2.30
C LYS A 390 -29.98 -13.08 3.56
N MET A 391 -29.79 -12.22 4.56
CA MET A 391 -29.36 -12.56 5.92
C MET A 391 -30.34 -11.98 6.93
N ILE A 392 -30.56 -12.68 8.04
CA ILE A 392 -31.38 -12.23 9.18
C ILE A 392 -30.62 -12.59 10.46
N ILE A 393 -30.58 -11.68 11.42
CA ILE A 393 -30.00 -11.91 12.76
C ILE A 393 -31.11 -12.11 13.78
N ASP A 394 -30.88 -12.93 14.80
CA ASP A 394 -31.77 -13.01 15.96
C ASP A 394 -31.69 -11.74 16.83
N ALA A 395 -32.74 -11.46 17.61
CA ALA A 395 -32.84 -10.30 18.49
C ALA A 395 -31.77 -10.27 19.60
N ALA A 396 -31.15 -11.42 19.90
CA ALA A 396 -30.04 -11.51 20.84
C ALA A 396 -28.69 -11.12 20.21
N GLY A 397 -28.62 -10.94 18.89
CA GLY A 397 -27.37 -10.70 18.15
C GLY A 397 -26.46 -11.93 18.13
N ALA A 398 -26.99 -13.12 18.44
CA ALA A 398 -26.21 -14.31 18.70
C ALA A 398 -25.94 -15.13 17.45
N ASN A 399 -26.93 -15.24 16.55
CA ASN A 399 -26.89 -16.03 15.33
C ASN A 399 -27.41 -15.25 14.13
N ILE A 400 -26.70 -15.33 13.00
CA ILE A 400 -27.21 -14.94 11.68
C ILE A 400 -27.64 -16.21 10.93
N TYR A 401 -28.81 -16.15 10.31
CA TYR A 401 -29.33 -17.13 9.37
C TYR A 401 -29.31 -16.51 7.98
N ALA A 402 -28.67 -17.19 7.02
CA ALA A 402 -28.52 -16.71 5.65
C ALA A 402 -28.98 -17.76 4.64
N LEU A 403 -29.48 -17.31 3.49
CA LEU A 403 -29.67 -18.19 2.34
C LEU A 403 -28.32 -18.45 1.66
N SER A 404 -28.01 -19.70 1.36
CA SER A 404 -26.75 -20.11 0.71
C SER A 404 -26.99 -20.91 -0.57
N ASP A 405 -25.93 -21.08 -1.37
CA ASP A 405 -25.97 -21.88 -2.62
C ASP A 405 -26.58 -23.29 -2.39
N SER A 406 -26.34 -23.90 -1.22
CA SER A 406 -26.79 -25.27 -0.89
C SER A 406 -27.97 -25.34 0.11
N GLY A 407 -28.57 -24.22 0.54
CA GLY A 407 -29.70 -24.20 1.46
C GLY A 407 -29.72 -23.01 2.42
N VAL A 408 -29.54 -23.28 3.72
CA VAL A 408 -29.48 -22.27 4.79
C VAL A 408 -28.15 -22.38 5.54
N MET A 409 -27.48 -21.25 5.76
CA MET A 409 -26.27 -21.15 6.58
C MET A 409 -26.58 -20.53 7.94
N LEU A 410 -26.08 -21.16 9.01
CA LEU A 410 -26.04 -20.63 10.37
C LEU A 410 -24.65 -20.07 10.67
N LEU A 411 -24.59 -18.83 11.12
CA LEU A 411 -23.37 -18.09 11.49
C LEU A 411 -23.51 -17.66 12.97
N PRO A 412 -22.90 -18.38 13.94
CA PRO A 412 -23.06 -18.11 15.37
C PRO A 412 -22.16 -16.93 15.81
N VAL A 413 -22.46 -15.72 15.33
CA VAL A 413 -21.57 -14.54 15.43
C VAL A 413 -21.16 -14.15 16.85
N SER A 414 -21.98 -14.43 17.86
CA SER A 414 -21.62 -14.27 19.29
C SER A 414 -20.38 -15.06 19.72
N THR A 415 -20.01 -16.10 18.97
CA THR A 415 -18.88 -17.00 19.27
C THR A 415 -17.61 -16.71 18.47
N ILE A 416 -17.60 -15.68 17.62
CA ILE A 416 -16.44 -15.32 16.78
C ILE A 416 -15.16 -15.18 17.61
N THR A 417 -15.22 -14.52 18.76
CA THR A 417 -14.09 -14.30 19.68
C THR A 417 -13.67 -15.55 20.47
N ALA A 418 -14.38 -16.67 20.36
CA ALA A 418 -13.97 -17.95 20.94
C ALA A 418 -12.97 -18.72 20.04
N LEU A 419 -12.81 -18.29 18.78
CA LEU A 419 -11.89 -18.86 17.80
C LEU A 419 -10.64 -17.97 17.64
N PRO A 420 -9.54 -18.44 17.04
CA PRO A 420 -8.36 -17.61 16.84
C PRO A 420 -8.62 -16.53 15.78
N ILE A 421 -8.19 -15.30 16.07
CA ILE A 421 -8.27 -14.16 15.16
C ILE A 421 -6.90 -13.48 15.15
N ALA A 422 -6.18 -13.56 14.05
CA ALA A 422 -4.84 -12.98 13.93
C ALA A 422 -4.94 -11.50 13.54
N ILE A 423 -4.43 -10.59 14.38
CA ILE A 423 -4.46 -9.14 14.14
C ILE A 423 -3.02 -8.58 14.18
N PRO A 424 -2.50 -7.98 13.10
CA PRO A 424 -1.19 -7.33 13.13
C PRO A 424 -1.24 -6.03 13.97
N GLN A 425 -0.30 -5.85 14.90
CA GLN A 425 -0.19 -4.63 15.73
C GLN A 425 0.15 -3.38 14.91
N SER A 426 0.85 -3.53 13.78
CA SER A 426 1.07 -2.47 12.79
C SER A 426 1.01 -3.04 11.38
N ARG A 427 0.44 -2.28 10.45
CA ARG A 427 0.41 -2.62 9.01
C ARG A 427 1.49 -1.91 8.20
N SER A 428 2.14 -0.90 8.78
CA SER A 428 3.29 -0.22 8.18
C SER A 428 4.54 -0.48 9.01
N VAL A 429 5.61 -0.93 8.34
CA VAL A 429 6.94 -1.16 8.94
C VAL A 429 7.96 -0.33 8.18
N LEU A 430 8.72 0.51 8.90
CA LEU A 430 9.80 1.31 8.33
C LEU A 430 11.15 0.72 8.75
N LEU A 431 11.97 0.37 7.76
CA LEU A 431 13.38 0.07 7.91
C LEU A 431 14.18 1.29 7.41
N THR A 432 15.18 1.74 8.18
CA THR A 432 15.99 2.91 7.81
C THR A 432 17.48 2.60 7.79
N ASN A 433 18.17 3.10 6.78
CA ASN A 433 19.62 3.14 6.65
C ASN A 433 20.06 4.53 6.17
N ASP A 434 21.36 4.79 6.11
CA ASP A 434 21.91 5.97 5.43
C ASP A 434 23.17 5.66 4.59
N THR A 435 23.59 6.67 3.83
CA THR A 435 24.80 6.66 2.96
C THR A 435 26.11 6.37 3.69
N CYS A 436 26.14 6.32 5.02
CA CYS A 436 27.30 5.99 5.83
C CYS A 436 27.11 4.78 6.76
N GLN A 437 25.93 4.15 6.69
CA GLN A 437 25.49 3.02 7.53
C GLN A 437 25.47 3.34 9.04
N VAL A 438 25.15 4.60 9.40
CA VAL A 438 25.13 5.06 10.80
C VAL A 438 23.77 4.79 11.47
N LEU A 439 22.66 5.03 10.76
CA LEU A 439 21.30 4.76 11.23
C LEU A 439 21.02 3.25 11.34
N ARG A 440 20.75 2.79 12.56
CA ARG A 440 20.71 1.36 12.93
C ARG A 440 19.32 0.74 13.01
N LEU A 441 18.40 1.11 12.12
CA LEU A 441 17.06 0.49 12.03
C LEU A 441 16.97 -0.45 10.82
N THR A 442 18.00 -1.30 10.70
CA THR A 442 18.16 -2.31 9.65
C THR A 442 17.36 -3.59 9.91
N THR A 443 16.72 -3.69 11.08
CA THR A 443 15.79 -4.76 11.45
C THR A 443 14.57 -4.17 12.15
N ALA A 444 13.38 -4.65 11.81
CA ALA A 444 12.14 -4.25 12.47
C ALA A 444 11.19 -5.45 12.61
N THR A 445 10.32 -5.42 13.62
CA THR A 445 9.39 -6.51 13.93
C THR A 445 7.94 -6.09 13.77
N ALA A 446 7.10 -6.99 13.26
CA ALA A 446 5.65 -6.90 13.36
C ALA A 446 5.14 -8.04 14.24
N ASN A 447 4.41 -7.69 15.29
CA ASN A 447 3.80 -8.63 16.22
C ASN A 447 2.32 -8.82 15.89
N PHE A 448 1.75 -9.94 16.34
CA PHE A 448 0.36 -10.28 16.11
C PHE A 448 -0.37 -10.59 17.42
N ASP A 449 -1.47 -9.90 17.66
CA ASP A 449 -2.37 -10.18 18.78
C ASP A 449 -3.39 -11.25 18.39
N ASN A 450 -3.87 -12.03 19.38
CA ASN A 450 -5.08 -12.85 19.21
C ASN A 450 -6.31 -11.99 19.57
N GLY A 451 -7.10 -11.61 18.57
CA GLY A 451 -8.39 -10.93 18.77
C GLY A 451 -9.50 -11.82 19.32
N GLY A 452 -9.24 -13.12 19.49
CA GLY A 452 -10.16 -14.10 20.07
C GLY A 452 -9.47 -15.00 21.10
N ARG A 453 -9.54 -16.32 20.91
CA ARG A 453 -8.98 -17.32 21.85
C ARG A 453 -8.20 -18.42 21.12
N GLY A 454 -7.55 -19.30 21.88
CA GLY A 454 -6.71 -20.38 21.35
C GLY A 454 -5.32 -19.91 20.92
N ARG A 455 -4.62 -20.76 20.16
CA ARG A 455 -3.33 -20.47 19.54
C ARG A 455 -3.50 -20.43 18.02
N PHE A 456 -2.70 -19.60 17.36
CA PHE A 456 -2.58 -19.58 15.91
C PHE A 456 -1.11 -19.45 15.52
N THR A 457 -0.78 -19.92 14.33
CA THR A 457 0.50 -19.68 13.67
C THR A 457 0.29 -18.77 12.48
N ILE A 458 1.31 -17.99 12.11
CA ILE A 458 1.30 -17.25 10.84
C ILE A 458 2.29 -17.87 9.84
N ALA A 459 1.99 -17.66 8.57
CA ALA A 459 2.91 -17.75 7.45
C ALA A 459 2.84 -16.44 6.65
N LEU A 460 3.92 -16.10 5.95
CA LEU A 460 3.98 -14.93 5.07
C LEU A 460 3.94 -15.39 3.63
N ALA A 461 3.28 -14.63 2.76
CA ALA A 461 3.39 -14.77 1.32
C ALA A 461 3.73 -13.42 0.69
N VAL A 462 4.60 -13.42 -0.31
CA VAL A 462 4.95 -12.23 -1.09
C VAL A 462 5.01 -12.61 -2.57
N GLN A 463 4.52 -11.75 -3.46
CA GLN A 463 4.62 -12.01 -4.89
C GLN A 463 6.03 -11.74 -5.40
N ALA A 464 6.58 -12.70 -6.14
CA ALA A 464 7.85 -12.59 -6.84
C ALA A 464 7.67 -12.89 -8.34
N ASN A 465 8.63 -12.45 -9.15
CA ASN A 465 8.70 -12.84 -10.57
C ASN A 465 8.93 -14.35 -10.67
N GLY A 466 7.85 -15.12 -10.88
CA GLY A 466 7.83 -16.58 -10.86
C GLY A 466 6.74 -17.20 -9.97
N GLY A 467 6.07 -16.42 -9.12
CA GLY A 467 4.95 -16.87 -8.27
C GLY A 467 5.01 -16.36 -6.84
N PRO A 468 4.04 -16.74 -5.98
CA PRO A 468 4.06 -16.40 -4.56
C PRO A 468 5.14 -17.21 -3.81
N VAL A 469 6.02 -16.53 -3.08
CA VAL A 469 6.99 -17.14 -2.18
C VAL A 469 6.39 -17.19 -0.77
N VAL A 470 6.32 -18.37 -0.17
CA VAL A 470 5.68 -18.59 1.15
C VAL A 470 6.73 -18.92 2.22
N ILE A 471 6.68 -18.20 3.34
CA ILE A 471 7.52 -18.37 4.53
C ILE A 471 6.68 -19.07 5.60
N GLY A 472 6.91 -20.37 5.79
CA GLY A 472 6.13 -21.20 6.71
C GLY A 472 6.44 -20.98 8.20
N PRO A 473 5.63 -21.56 9.11
CA PRO A 473 5.83 -21.47 10.55
C PRO A 473 7.21 -21.95 11.01
N GLY A 474 7.99 -21.07 11.65
CA GLY A 474 9.35 -21.38 12.09
C GLY A 474 10.37 -21.50 10.94
N GLY A 475 10.05 -20.95 9.77
CA GLY A 475 10.90 -20.98 8.58
C GLY A 475 12.26 -20.30 8.78
N GLN A 476 13.25 -20.80 8.04
CA GLN A 476 14.51 -20.09 7.86
C GLN A 476 14.28 -18.73 7.17
N PRO A 477 15.14 -17.72 7.39
CA PRO A 477 14.98 -16.42 6.74
C PRO A 477 14.94 -16.53 5.20
N ILE A 478 13.87 -16.08 4.57
CA ILE A 478 13.67 -16.19 3.10
C ILE A 478 13.92 -14.83 2.41
N PRO A 479 14.61 -14.80 1.25
CA PRO A 479 14.87 -13.58 0.49
C PRO A 479 13.62 -12.73 0.20
N ILE A 480 13.71 -11.42 0.42
CA ILE A 480 12.69 -10.46 -0.03
C ILE A 480 12.79 -10.30 -1.56
N PRO A 481 11.68 -10.34 -2.32
CA PRO A 481 11.69 -10.22 -3.77
C PRO A 481 12.41 -8.97 -4.28
N GLY A 482 13.08 -9.10 -5.44
CA GLY A 482 14.03 -8.09 -5.93
C GLY A 482 15.42 -8.18 -5.29
N GLY A 483 15.57 -8.87 -4.16
CA GLY A 483 16.86 -9.24 -3.57
C GLY A 483 17.52 -10.40 -4.32
N GLN A 484 18.14 -10.13 -5.47
CA GLN A 484 19.21 -11.01 -5.94
C GLN A 484 20.32 -11.04 -4.88
N PRO A 485 20.90 -12.20 -4.53
CA PRO A 485 22.16 -12.24 -3.78
C PRO A 485 23.17 -11.43 -4.57
N ILE A 486 23.75 -10.37 -3.99
CA ILE A 486 24.70 -9.52 -4.71
C ILE A 486 25.92 -10.40 -5.01
N PRO A 487 26.17 -10.80 -6.28
CA PRO A 487 27.33 -11.63 -6.61
C PRO A 487 28.52 -10.68 -6.58
N ILE A 488 29.29 -10.71 -5.50
CA ILE A 488 30.57 -10.01 -5.46
C ILE A 488 31.52 -10.80 -6.37
N PRO A 489 32.05 -10.23 -7.46
CA PRO A 489 33.05 -10.93 -8.28
C PRO A 489 34.29 -11.21 -7.42
N GLY A 490 34.49 -12.47 -7.02
CA GLY A 490 35.57 -12.91 -6.14
C GLY A 490 35.34 -12.76 -4.63
N GLY A 491 34.11 -12.45 -4.18
CA GLY A 491 33.76 -12.31 -2.76
C GLY A 491 32.58 -13.18 -2.31
N PRO A 492 32.36 -13.36 -1.00
CA PRO A 492 31.14 -14.02 -0.51
C PRO A 492 29.90 -13.22 -0.91
N THR A 493 28.87 -13.89 -1.40
CA THR A 493 27.57 -13.28 -1.71
C THR A 493 27.01 -12.62 -0.45
N ILE A 494 26.66 -11.34 -0.53
CA ILE A 494 25.95 -10.67 0.56
C ILE A 494 24.58 -11.35 0.68
N PRO A 495 24.16 -11.79 1.89
CA PRO A 495 22.83 -12.36 2.06
C PRO A 495 21.78 -11.40 1.54
N ALA A 496 20.85 -11.90 0.73
CA ALA A 496 19.69 -11.13 0.34
C ALA A 496 18.94 -10.61 1.59
N PRO A 497 18.21 -9.48 1.51
CA PRO A 497 17.25 -9.11 2.55
C PRO A 497 16.38 -10.30 2.94
N THR A 498 15.99 -10.43 4.20
CA THR A 498 15.13 -11.55 4.62
C THR A 498 13.97 -11.12 5.48
N ALA A 499 12.87 -11.86 5.35
CA ALA A 499 11.81 -11.92 6.35
C ALA A 499 11.88 -13.27 7.07
N GLN A 500 11.62 -13.29 8.37
CA GLN A 500 11.61 -14.49 9.20
C GLN A 500 10.36 -14.51 10.10
N VAL A 501 9.73 -15.68 10.22
CA VAL A 501 8.56 -15.90 11.08
C VAL A 501 8.95 -16.73 12.30
N VAL A 502 8.62 -16.22 13.49
CA VAL A 502 8.83 -16.91 14.77
C VAL A 502 7.47 -17.15 15.45
N ASN A 503 7.05 -18.42 15.48
CA ASN A 503 5.79 -18.88 16.09
C ASN A 503 6.00 -19.60 17.44
N THR A 504 7.16 -19.43 18.09
CA THR A 504 7.53 -20.16 19.32
C THR A 504 7.09 -19.48 20.62
N GLY A 505 6.57 -18.25 20.56
CA GLY A 505 6.04 -17.50 21.69
C GLY A 505 4.53 -17.66 21.90
N ALA A 506 3.96 -16.89 22.84
CA ALA A 506 2.51 -16.79 23.02
C ALA A 506 1.79 -16.08 21.85
N THR A 507 2.54 -15.22 21.14
CA THR A 507 2.10 -14.44 19.98
C THR A 507 3.13 -14.61 18.85
N PRO A 508 2.71 -14.82 17.60
CA PRO A 508 3.61 -14.78 16.45
C PRO A 508 4.33 -13.45 16.26
N VAL A 509 5.60 -13.51 15.83
CA VAL A 509 6.41 -12.34 15.49
C VAL A 509 7.05 -12.53 14.12
N VAL A 510 6.97 -11.50 13.29
CA VAL A 510 7.70 -11.39 12.02
C VAL A 510 8.87 -10.44 12.21
N THR A 511 10.06 -10.84 11.79
CA THR A 511 11.24 -9.95 11.70
C THR A 511 11.59 -9.69 10.25
N PHE A 512 11.63 -8.42 9.86
CA PHE A 512 12.08 -7.96 8.55
C PHE A 512 13.51 -7.41 8.64
N ARG A 513 14.32 -7.64 7.61
CA ARG A 513 15.69 -7.12 7.48
C ARG A 513 15.87 -6.28 6.22
N TYR A 514 16.66 -5.21 6.34
CA TYR A 514 16.94 -4.24 5.28
C TYR A 514 17.56 -4.91 4.02
N ASN A 515 17.18 -4.44 2.83
CA ASN A 515 17.74 -4.85 1.54
C ASN A 515 18.92 -3.94 1.16
N THR A 516 20.14 -4.45 1.29
CA THR A 516 21.34 -3.70 0.93
C THR A 516 21.39 -3.31 -0.56
N ALA A 517 20.73 -4.05 -1.46
CA ALA A 517 20.59 -3.64 -2.86
C ALA A 517 19.62 -2.45 -3.03
N ALA A 518 18.61 -2.32 -2.16
CA ALA A 518 17.72 -1.16 -2.10
C ALA A 518 18.41 0.08 -1.50
N ALA A 519 19.54 -0.08 -0.79
CA ALA A 519 20.34 1.01 -0.24
C ALA A 519 21.23 1.73 -1.28
N ALA A 520 21.16 1.37 -2.57
CA ALA A 520 22.01 1.98 -3.60
C ALA A 520 21.62 3.43 -3.97
N ASN A 521 20.36 3.83 -3.72
CA ASN A 521 19.82 5.15 -4.08
C ASN A 521 19.32 5.88 -2.84
N LEU A 522 19.31 7.22 -2.88
CA LEU A 522 18.69 8.04 -1.84
C LEU A 522 17.15 7.99 -1.91
N GLY A 523 16.50 8.10 -0.76
CA GLY A 523 15.04 8.16 -0.59
C GLY A 523 14.41 6.85 -0.14
N THR A 524 13.09 6.77 -0.25
CA THR A 524 12.30 5.59 0.14
C THR A 524 11.94 4.76 -1.07
N VAL A 525 12.27 3.47 -1.02
CA VAL A 525 11.76 2.48 -1.96
C VAL A 525 10.29 2.19 -1.60
N GLY A 526 9.45 2.04 -2.63
CA GLY A 526 8.04 1.70 -2.46
C GLY A 526 7.84 0.43 -1.61
N PRO A 527 6.67 0.28 -0.97
CA PRO A 527 6.44 -0.80 -0.03
C PRO A 527 6.60 -2.16 -0.69
N THR A 528 7.21 -3.09 0.04
CA THR A 528 7.05 -4.52 -0.25
C THR A 528 5.89 -5.04 0.57
N ASP A 529 4.85 -5.50 -0.12
CA ASP A 529 3.60 -5.94 0.49
C ASP A 529 3.66 -7.43 0.83
N PHE A 530 3.59 -7.75 2.13
CA PHE A 530 3.53 -9.12 2.62
C PHE A 530 2.08 -9.47 2.98
N LEU A 531 1.52 -10.45 2.28
CA LEU A 531 0.25 -11.08 2.61
C LEU A 531 0.46 -12.00 3.81
N ILE A 532 -0.43 -11.93 4.81
CA ILE A 532 -0.38 -12.82 5.97
C ILE A 532 -1.40 -13.96 5.78
N SER A 533 -1.02 -15.19 6.13
CA SER A 533 -1.95 -16.31 6.23
C SER A 533 -1.80 -17.03 7.57
N SER A 534 -2.89 -17.64 8.04
CA SER A 534 -2.93 -18.47 9.23
C SER A 534 -3.96 -19.58 8.99
N PRO A 535 -3.60 -20.87 9.15
CA PRO A 535 -4.55 -21.96 8.97
C PRO A 535 -5.49 -22.14 10.18
N GLU A 536 -5.08 -21.71 11.38
CA GLU A 536 -5.93 -21.80 12.58
C GLU A 536 -6.85 -20.59 12.78
N ALA A 537 -6.47 -19.40 12.26
CA ALA A 537 -7.32 -18.23 12.36
C ALA A 537 -8.46 -18.28 11.33
N ILE A 538 -9.65 -17.80 11.73
CA ILE A 538 -10.83 -17.74 10.85
C ILE A 538 -10.83 -16.51 9.93
N ASN A 539 -10.01 -15.50 10.26
CA ASN A 539 -9.96 -14.24 9.55
C ASN A 539 -8.82 -14.18 8.52
N ASN A 540 -8.99 -13.34 7.51
CA ASN A 540 -7.86 -12.84 6.73
C ASN A 540 -7.09 -11.80 7.57
N PRO A 541 -5.81 -12.02 7.95
CA PRO A 541 -5.09 -11.13 8.86
C PRO A 541 -4.61 -9.83 8.19
N GLY A 542 -4.69 -9.73 6.86
CA GLY A 542 -4.37 -8.52 6.10
C GLY A 542 -2.99 -8.48 5.48
N VAL A 543 -2.55 -7.27 5.18
CA VAL A 543 -1.26 -6.96 4.53
C VAL A 543 -0.35 -6.18 5.48
N ILE A 544 0.96 -6.43 5.40
CA ILE A 544 1.99 -5.58 6.00
C ILE A 544 2.82 -4.94 4.89
N HIS A 545 2.83 -3.61 4.86
CA HIS A 545 3.64 -2.78 3.99
C HIS A 545 5.02 -2.55 4.63
N VAL A 546 6.07 -3.06 4.00
CA VAL A 546 7.45 -2.90 4.48
C VAL A 546 8.18 -1.90 3.59
N TYR A 547 8.50 -0.75 4.16
CA TYR A 547 9.20 0.34 3.50
C TYR A 547 10.68 0.36 3.87
N GLN A 548 11.52 0.77 2.91
CA GLN A 548 12.96 0.90 3.13
C GLN A 548 13.43 2.28 2.71
N ASN A 549 13.88 3.05 3.69
CA ASN A 549 14.32 4.43 3.52
C ASN A 549 15.83 4.54 3.69
N ASN A 550 16.52 5.00 2.64
CA ASN A 550 17.96 5.23 2.61
C ASN A 550 18.23 6.73 2.57
N ARG A 551 18.71 7.30 3.68
CA ARG A 551 18.90 8.74 3.84
C ARG A 551 20.30 9.18 3.45
N ASP A 552 20.45 10.47 3.13
CA ASP A 552 21.78 11.07 3.27
C ASP A 552 22.04 11.22 4.78
N SER A 553 23.24 10.86 5.25
CA SER A 553 23.59 10.85 6.67
C SER A 553 23.64 12.25 7.31
N ILE A 554 23.56 13.31 6.51
CA ILE A 554 23.41 14.70 6.97
C ILE A 554 21.94 15.19 7.02
N SER A 555 20.96 14.41 6.55
CA SER A 555 19.55 14.84 6.54
C SER A 555 18.93 14.84 7.94
N GLN A 556 18.43 16.00 8.38
CA GLN A 556 17.75 16.16 9.66
C GLN A 556 16.27 15.74 9.63
N GLY A 557 15.77 15.25 10.77
CA GLY A 557 14.33 15.14 11.04
C GLY A 557 13.90 13.77 11.56
N THR A 558 12.60 13.50 11.50
CA THR A 558 12.04 12.20 11.90
C THR A 558 10.93 11.76 10.95
N ILE A 559 10.93 10.48 10.56
CA ILE A 559 9.78 9.85 9.90
C ILE A 559 8.98 9.14 10.98
N VAL A 560 7.68 9.40 11.04
CA VAL A 560 6.74 8.69 11.90
C VAL A 560 5.83 7.85 11.00
N PRO A 561 6.01 6.52 10.95
CA PRO A 561 5.18 5.66 10.11
C PRO A 561 3.71 5.73 10.52
N VAL A 562 2.82 5.69 9.54
CA VAL A 562 1.36 5.63 9.76
C VAL A 562 0.81 4.40 9.07
N SER A 563 -0.06 3.66 9.75
CA SER A 563 -0.72 2.50 9.15
C SER A 563 -1.76 2.94 8.13
N ILE A 564 -1.71 2.34 6.94
CA ILE A 564 -2.76 2.40 5.93
C ILE A 564 -3.44 1.02 5.81
N ASN A 565 -4.45 0.93 4.95
CA ASN A 565 -5.11 -0.32 4.59
C ASN A 565 -4.41 -0.98 3.39
N ALA A 566 -4.84 -2.19 2.98
CA ALA A 566 -4.15 -3.00 1.97
C ALA A 566 -4.02 -2.33 0.58
N SER A 567 -4.88 -1.34 0.29
CA SER A 567 -4.76 -0.52 -0.91
C SER A 567 -3.85 0.67 -0.65
N THR A 568 -2.76 0.79 -1.41
CA THR A 568 -1.89 1.98 -1.42
C THR A 568 -2.45 3.14 -2.25
N ALA A 569 -3.61 2.96 -2.90
CA ALA A 569 -4.30 4.01 -3.66
C ALA A 569 -5.14 4.96 -2.77
N GLU A 570 -5.46 4.54 -1.54
CA GLU A 570 -6.09 5.38 -0.51
C GLU A 570 -5.21 5.37 0.74
N GLY A 571 -5.07 6.51 1.41
CA GLY A 571 -4.10 6.64 2.49
C GLY A 571 -4.17 8.01 3.16
N LEU A 572 -3.02 8.63 3.40
CA LEU A 572 -2.97 9.99 3.96
C LEU A 572 -3.23 11.02 2.87
N THR A 573 -4.29 11.81 3.01
CA THR A 573 -4.78 12.67 1.93
C THR A 573 -4.62 14.16 2.22
N ASP A 574 -4.93 14.63 3.43
CA ASP A 574 -4.94 16.05 3.78
C ASP A 574 -4.34 16.28 5.18
N ILE A 575 -3.74 17.45 5.41
CA ILE A 575 -3.11 17.84 6.68
C ILE A 575 -3.48 19.27 7.09
N LEU A 576 -3.87 19.44 8.35
CA LEU A 576 -4.15 20.74 8.97
C LEU A 576 -3.40 20.91 10.29
N LEU A 577 -2.82 22.10 10.46
CA LEU A 577 -2.16 22.54 11.69
C LEU A 577 -3.11 23.36 12.57
N ASP A 578 -3.31 22.89 13.80
CA ASP A 578 -3.88 23.66 14.90
C ASP A 578 -2.74 24.05 15.85
N SER A 579 -2.17 25.23 15.59
CA SER A 579 -1.06 25.77 16.39
C SER A 579 -1.48 26.11 17.83
N ALA A 580 -2.76 26.42 18.07
CA ALA A 580 -3.27 26.75 19.40
C ALA A 580 -3.33 25.51 20.31
N ARG A 581 -3.86 24.38 19.82
CA ARG A 581 -3.85 23.10 20.56
C ARG A 581 -2.51 22.39 20.49
N GLN A 582 -1.61 22.80 19.58
CA GLN A 582 -0.39 22.08 19.20
C GLN A 582 -0.71 20.68 18.68
N ARG A 583 -1.53 20.64 17.62
CA ARG A 583 -2.01 19.41 16.97
C ARG A 583 -1.85 19.51 15.46
N LEU A 584 -1.57 18.37 14.82
CA LEU A 584 -1.90 18.16 13.41
C LEU A 584 -3.06 17.18 13.32
N TYR A 585 -4.00 17.48 12.43
CA TYR A 585 -5.05 16.56 11.99
C TYR A 585 -4.69 16.10 10.58
N ILE A 586 -4.70 14.78 10.36
CA ILE A 586 -4.39 14.17 9.07
C ILE A 586 -5.53 13.23 8.69
N THR A 587 -6.12 13.36 7.52
CA THR A 587 -7.12 12.41 7.03
C THR A 587 -6.45 11.11 6.58
N ASN A 588 -6.96 9.98 7.06
CA ASN A 588 -6.58 8.65 6.58
C ASN A 588 -7.78 8.01 5.88
N ALA A 589 -7.83 8.18 4.55
CA ALA A 589 -8.92 7.73 3.70
C ALA A 589 -9.10 6.21 3.77
N GLY A 590 -7.99 5.47 3.71
CA GLY A 590 -8.00 4.01 3.80
C GLY A 590 -8.56 3.48 5.13
N LEU A 591 -8.43 4.23 6.23
CA LEU A 591 -8.92 3.83 7.57
C LEU A 591 -10.16 4.60 8.06
N ASN A 592 -10.84 5.38 7.20
CA ASN A 592 -12.05 6.16 7.54
C ASN A 592 -11.94 6.98 8.84
N ARG A 593 -10.76 7.59 9.09
CA ARG A 593 -10.45 8.27 10.36
C ARG A 593 -9.52 9.48 10.17
N LEU A 594 -9.47 10.34 11.17
CA LEU A 594 -8.40 11.32 11.34
C LEU A 594 -7.31 10.73 12.24
N GLU A 595 -6.07 10.76 11.78
CA GLU A 595 -4.91 10.65 12.68
C GLU A 595 -4.69 12.00 13.37
N VAL A 596 -4.40 11.97 14.67
CA VAL A 596 -4.15 13.18 15.47
C VAL A 596 -2.73 13.13 16.01
N PHE A 597 -1.87 14.07 15.61
CA PHE A 597 -0.47 14.12 16.05
C PHE A 597 -0.25 15.26 17.06
N ASP A 598 0.28 14.94 18.23
CA ASP A 598 0.68 15.91 19.26
C ASP A 598 2.07 16.47 18.94
N LEU A 599 2.18 17.79 18.73
CA LEU A 599 3.44 18.44 18.37
C LEU A 599 4.43 18.56 19.55
N ARG A 600 3.92 18.58 20.79
CA ARG A 600 4.72 18.68 22.02
C ARG A 600 5.39 17.34 22.33
N THR A 601 4.64 16.25 22.30
CA THR A 601 5.16 14.89 22.59
C THR A 601 5.69 14.17 21.35
N ARG A 602 5.45 14.71 20.15
CA ARG A 602 5.80 14.13 18.84
C ARG A 602 5.29 12.69 18.67
N ARG A 603 4.02 12.46 19.01
CA ARG A 603 3.37 11.14 18.96
C ARG A 603 1.94 11.28 18.42
N PHE A 604 1.47 10.22 17.76
CA PHE A 604 0.05 10.08 17.47
C PHE A 604 -0.74 9.80 18.76
N LEU A 605 -1.91 10.42 18.85
CA LEU A 605 -2.94 10.16 19.85
C LEU A 605 -3.96 9.16 19.27
N ASN A 606 -5.03 8.86 20.02
CA ASN A 606 -6.13 8.07 19.50
C ASN A 606 -6.75 8.76 18.27
N PRO A 607 -6.96 8.03 17.15
CA PRO A 607 -7.55 8.59 15.95
C PRO A 607 -9.05 8.80 16.11
N ILE A 608 -9.61 9.75 15.35
CA ILE A 608 -11.03 10.12 15.40
C ILE A 608 -11.75 9.46 14.22
N LYS A 609 -12.73 8.60 14.48
CA LYS A 609 -13.61 8.03 13.44
C LYS A 609 -14.37 9.15 12.70
N VAL A 610 -14.44 9.06 11.37
CA VAL A 610 -15.22 9.96 10.50
C VAL A 610 -16.06 9.18 9.47
N GLY A 611 -16.63 9.85 8.49
CA GLY A 611 -17.25 9.24 7.31
C GLY A 611 -16.26 8.50 6.40
N GLN A 612 -16.74 8.03 5.26
CA GLN A 612 -15.96 7.13 4.39
C GLN A 612 -15.05 7.89 3.40
N LEU A 613 -13.80 7.46 3.28
CA LEU A 613 -12.77 8.11 2.45
C LEU A 613 -12.65 9.63 2.77
N PRO A 614 -12.28 10.03 4.00
CA PRO A 614 -11.98 11.42 4.30
C PRO A 614 -10.84 11.95 3.41
N HIS A 615 -11.13 12.96 2.58
CA HIS A 615 -10.19 13.53 1.58
C HIS A 615 -9.88 15.01 1.79
N GLY A 616 -10.73 15.74 2.52
CA GLY A 616 -10.54 17.18 2.74
C GLY A 616 -11.07 17.65 4.09
N MET A 617 -10.46 18.68 4.66
CA MET A 617 -10.82 19.23 5.98
C MET A 617 -10.90 20.77 6.00
N ALA A 618 -11.72 21.32 6.90
CA ALA A 618 -11.69 22.75 7.20
C ALA A 618 -12.14 23.04 8.64
N PHE A 619 -11.44 23.94 9.33
CA PHE A 619 -11.82 24.38 10.68
C PHE A 619 -13.12 25.21 10.67
N GLY A 620 -13.94 25.03 11.69
CA GLY A 620 -15.01 25.96 12.03
C GLY A 620 -14.46 27.30 12.56
N GLN A 621 -15.28 28.34 12.47
CA GLN A 621 -14.91 29.68 12.96
C GLN A 621 -14.94 29.80 14.49
N ASP A 622 -15.56 28.83 15.17
CA ASP A 622 -15.54 28.68 16.62
C ASP A 622 -14.18 28.24 17.17
N GLY A 623 -13.24 27.89 16.29
CA GLY A 623 -11.94 27.33 16.66
C GLY A 623 -12.01 25.98 17.38
N ASN A 624 -13.17 25.33 17.44
CA ASN A 624 -13.38 24.05 18.13
C ASN A 624 -14.05 22.97 17.27
N THR A 625 -14.67 23.34 16.17
CA THR A 625 -15.23 22.39 15.21
C THR A 625 -14.23 22.14 14.08
N LEU A 626 -14.16 20.89 13.60
CA LEU A 626 -13.46 20.52 12.37
C LEU A 626 -14.44 19.78 11.45
N TYR A 627 -14.57 20.25 10.22
CA TYR A 627 -15.39 19.64 9.18
C TYR A 627 -14.52 18.76 8.29
N VAL A 628 -14.98 17.55 8.00
CA VAL A 628 -14.24 16.56 7.20
C VAL A 628 -15.11 16.10 6.03
N ALA A 629 -14.72 16.43 4.81
CA ALA A 629 -15.34 15.98 3.56
C ALA A 629 -14.95 14.52 3.26
N ASN A 630 -15.95 13.68 3.03
CA ASN A 630 -15.82 12.22 2.90
C ASN A 630 -16.24 11.83 1.48
N THR A 631 -15.32 11.40 0.62
CA THR A 631 -15.59 11.17 -0.81
C THR A 631 -16.25 9.83 -1.10
N GLY A 632 -16.40 8.95 -0.11
CA GLY A 632 -17.16 7.70 -0.21
C GLY A 632 -18.69 7.86 -0.14
N GLY A 633 -19.20 9.08 0.04
CA GLY A 633 -20.64 9.36 0.05
C GLY A 633 -20.97 10.86 0.04
N GLU A 634 -22.25 11.18 0.13
CA GLU A 634 -22.82 12.53 0.23
C GLU A 634 -22.68 13.08 1.67
N SER A 635 -21.49 12.99 2.30
CA SER A 635 -21.36 13.30 3.74
C SER A 635 -20.15 14.17 4.12
N ILE A 636 -20.39 15.10 5.04
CA ILE A 636 -19.35 15.89 5.73
C ILE A 636 -19.50 15.61 7.23
N SER A 637 -18.43 15.17 7.88
CA SER A 637 -18.42 14.82 9.31
C SER A 637 -18.08 16.06 10.14
N ILE A 638 -18.71 16.19 11.31
CA ILE A 638 -18.50 17.30 12.25
C ILE A 638 -17.78 16.76 13.48
N ILE A 639 -16.58 17.25 13.75
CA ILE A 639 -15.70 16.83 14.84
C ILE A 639 -15.60 17.92 15.89
N ASP A 640 -15.77 17.56 17.16
CA ASP A 640 -15.44 18.44 18.29
C ASP A 640 -13.98 18.20 18.71
N LEU A 641 -13.14 19.23 18.54
CA LEU A 641 -11.70 19.16 18.80
C LEU A 641 -11.33 19.15 20.29
N THR A 642 -12.24 19.58 21.18
CA THR A 642 -12.04 19.46 22.63
C THR A 642 -12.33 18.03 23.11
N ARG A 643 -13.42 17.43 22.63
CA ARG A 643 -13.76 16.03 22.98
C ARG A 643 -13.01 14.99 22.14
N SER A 644 -12.42 15.39 21.01
CA SER A 644 -11.77 14.50 20.03
C SER A 644 -12.69 13.39 19.51
N VAL A 645 -13.96 13.73 19.22
CA VAL A 645 -14.97 12.80 18.69
C VAL A 645 -15.80 13.44 17.58
N GLN A 646 -16.32 12.62 16.67
CA GLN A 646 -17.41 13.03 15.78
C GLN A 646 -18.68 13.26 16.60
N THR A 647 -19.26 14.44 16.48
CA THR A 647 -20.53 14.82 17.14
C THR A 647 -21.73 14.77 16.20
N GLY A 648 -21.50 14.73 14.88
CA GLY A 648 -22.57 14.62 13.90
C GLY A 648 -22.06 14.69 12.46
N ARG A 649 -22.97 15.07 11.56
CA ARG A 649 -22.70 15.33 10.14
C ARG A 649 -23.37 16.63 9.73
N VAL A 650 -22.87 17.25 8.66
CA VAL A 650 -23.61 18.32 7.98
C VAL A 650 -24.82 17.68 7.32
N ALA A 651 -26.02 18.14 7.66
CA ALA A 651 -27.25 17.67 7.05
C ALA A 651 -27.46 18.33 5.69
N PHE A 652 -27.72 17.55 4.64
CA PHE A 652 -28.09 18.07 3.33
C PHE A 652 -29.62 18.08 3.17
N PRO A 653 -30.16 18.85 2.20
CA PRO A 653 -31.57 18.79 1.86
C PRO A 653 -31.99 17.35 1.51
N ALA A 654 -33.12 16.90 2.07
CA ALA A 654 -33.70 15.60 1.73
C ALA A 654 -34.07 15.55 0.24
N LEU A 655 -33.82 14.40 -0.40
CA LEU A 655 -34.17 14.24 -1.80
C LEU A 655 -35.70 14.21 -1.98
N PRO A 656 -36.25 14.96 -2.94
CA PRO A 656 -37.68 14.92 -3.23
C PRO A 656 -38.10 13.56 -3.81
N PHE A 657 -39.40 13.30 -3.82
CA PHE A 657 -39.94 12.17 -4.57
C PHE A 657 -39.57 12.25 -6.05
N ASN A 658 -39.14 11.12 -6.63
CA ASN A 658 -38.68 10.97 -8.01
C ASN A 658 -37.43 11.78 -8.37
N ALA A 659 -36.47 11.91 -7.43
CA ALA A 659 -35.22 12.61 -7.68
C ALA A 659 -34.34 11.86 -8.70
N ALA A 660 -34.08 12.49 -9.84
CA ALA A 660 -33.13 12.05 -10.87
C ALA A 660 -31.69 12.54 -10.60
N VAL A 661 -31.29 12.56 -9.32
CA VAL A 661 -29.98 13.08 -8.86
C VAL A 661 -29.02 11.91 -8.64
N GLY A 662 -27.92 11.90 -9.40
CA GLY A 662 -26.83 10.94 -9.21
C GLY A 662 -26.13 11.14 -7.86
N VAL A 663 -25.32 10.16 -7.44
CA VAL A 663 -24.50 10.31 -6.23
C VAL A 663 -23.41 11.35 -6.51
N ALA A 664 -23.35 12.41 -5.70
CA ALA A 664 -22.31 13.44 -5.77
C ALA A 664 -21.61 13.53 -4.41
N THR A 665 -20.28 13.59 -4.36
CA THR A 665 -19.53 13.53 -3.10
C THR A 665 -18.69 14.80 -2.90
N PRO A 666 -18.48 15.28 -1.66
CA PRO A 666 -17.72 16.51 -1.40
C PRO A 666 -16.23 16.25 -1.66
N VAL A 667 -15.68 16.84 -2.74
CA VAL A 667 -14.30 16.58 -3.20
C VAL A 667 -13.28 17.59 -2.68
N ALA A 668 -13.71 18.80 -2.35
CA ALA A 668 -12.84 19.83 -1.77
C ALA A 668 -13.62 20.72 -0.80
N ILE A 669 -12.95 21.17 0.27
CA ILE A 669 -13.53 22.01 1.32
C ILE A 669 -12.47 22.97 1.88
N ALA A 670 -12.84 24.23 2.12
CA ALA A 670 -12.02 25.22 2.81
C ALA A 670 -12.90 26.28 3.49
N SER A 671 -12.46 26.83 4.63
CA SER A 671 -13.25 27.79 5.40
C SER A 671 -12.94 29.24 5.08
N SER A 672 -13.99 30.02 4.84
CA SER A 672 -13.90 31.47 4.70
C SER A 672 -14.29 32.20 5.99
N GLY A 673 -14.26 33.53 5.94
CA GLY A 673 -14.88 34.44 6.91
C GLY A 673 -16.40 34.28 7.05
N ARG A 674 -17.05 33.35 6.32
CA ARG A 674 -18.45 32.93 6.49
C ARG A 674 -18.62 31.42 6.78
N GLY A 675 -17.55 30.73 7.16
CA GLY A 675 -17.53 29.30 7.45
C GLY A 675 -17.16 28.42 6.24
N PRO A 676 -17.28 27.08 6.36
CA PRO A 676 -16.85 26.14 5.34
C PRO A 676 -17.58 26.32 4.01
N GLN A 677 -16.81 26.50 2.94
CA GLN A 677 -17.24 26.41 1.54
C GLN A 677 -16.74 25.07 0.98
N PHE A 678 -17.54 24.39 0.17
CA PHE A 678 -17.16 23.11 -0.42
C PHE A 678 -17.74 22.89 -1.82
N ILE A 679 -17.11 22.00 -2.58
CA ILE A 679 -17.52 21.66 -3.94
C ILE A 679 -17.81 20.15 -4.00
N MET A 680 -18.92 19.79 -4.61
CA MET A 680 -19.33 18.40 -4.85
C MET A 680 -18.78 17.89 -6.18
N SER A 681 -18.68 16.57 -6.36
CA SER A 681 -18.10 15.92 -7.54
C SER A 681 -18.83 16.20 -8.87
N ASP A 682 -19.99 16.86 -8.84
CA ASP A 682 -20.75 17.30 -10.02
C ASP A 682 -20.49 18.77 -10.40
N GLY A 683 -19.66 19.49 -9.63
CA GLY A 683 -19.39 20.92 -9.81
C GLY A 683 -20.25 21.85 -8.95
N SER A 684 -21.29 21.34 -8.29
CA SER A 684 -22.13 22.19 -7.45
C SER A 684 -21.34 22.75 -6.27
N PHE A 685 -21.50 24.06 -6.01
CA PHE A 685 -20.79 24.80 -4.97
C PHE A 685 -21.73 25.04 -3.79
N TRP A 686 -21.25 24.84 -2.57
CA TRP A 686 -22.06 24.81 -1.36
C TRP A 686 -21.36 25.52 -0.20
N ARG A 687 -22.14 25.90 0.81
CA ARG A 687 -21.64 26.37 2.12
C ARG A 687 -22.25 25.55 3.25
N VAL A 688 -21.53 25.45 4.35
CA VAL A 688 -22.06 24.97 5.63
C VAL A 688 -22.57 26.17 6.43
N THR A 689 -23.77 26.08 6.99
CA THR A 689 -24.34 27.11 7.89
C THR A 689 -25.24 26.43 8.90
N SER A 690 -25.00 26.65 10.20
CA SER A 690 -25.74 25.97 11.29
C SER A 690 -25.84 24.45 11.11
N ASN A 691 -24.73 23.80 10.74
CA ASN A 691 -24.62 22.38 10.42
C ASN A 691 -25.51 21.89 9.25
N GLN A 692 -26.06 22.79 8.43
CA GLN A 692 -26.77 22.48 7.20
C GLN A 692 -25.90 22.78 5.97
N ALA A 693 -25.99 21.92 4.95
CA ALA A 693 -25.41 22.15 3.63
C ALA A 693 -26.39 22.98 2.78
N ILE A 694 -25.97 24.16 2.35
CA ILE A 694 -26.77 25.08 1.54
C ILE A 694 -26.13 25.22 0.15
N PRO A 695 -26.82 24.87 -0.95
CA PRO A 695 -26.28 25.04 -2.29
C PRO A 695 -26.21 26.51 -2.66
N ARG A 696 -25.18 26.90 -3.40
CA ARG A 696 -24.94 28.27 -3.85
C ARG A 696 -25.23 28.39 -5.34
N THR A 697 -25.95 29.46 -5.71
CA THR A 697 -26.01 29.90 -7.10
C THR A 697 -24.64 30.46 -7.50
N LEU A 698 -24.20 30.19 -8.73
CA LEU A 698 -22.93 30.72 -9.26
C LEU A 698 -23.12 32.12 -9.83
N ASN A 699 -22.10 32.97 -9.66
CA ASN A 699 -22.06 34.30 -10.24
C ASN A 699 -22.19 34.27 -11.77
N VAL A 700 -23.31 34.77 -12.31
CA VAL A 700 -23.57 34.80 -13.75
C VAL A 700 -22.58 35.68 -14.53
N ALA A 701 -21.94 36.65 -13.88
CA ALA A 701 -20.90 37.47 -14.51
C ALA A 701 -19.56 36.72 -14.68
N VAL A 702 -19.31 35.70 -13.87
CA VAL A 702 -18.09 34.86 -13.93
C VAL A 702 -18.32 33.59 -14.76
N PHE A 703 -19.49 32.96 -14.61
CA PHE A 703 -19.77 31.63 -15.18
C PHE A 703 -20.79 31.65 -16.35
N GLY A 704 -21.43 32.78 -16.63
CA GLY A 704 -22.53 32.89 -17.59
C GLY A 704 -23.85 32.25 -17.10
N ASN A 705 -24.93 32.51 -17.83
CA ASN A 705 -26.30 32.19 -17.40
C ASN A 705 -26.66 30.69 -17.33
N ASN A 706 -25.84 29.80 -17.93
CA ASN A 706 -26.18 28.38 -18.11
C ASN A 706 -25.37 27.42 -17.21
N SER A 707 -24.43 27.93 -16.44
CA SER A 707 -23.51 27.10 -15.63
C SER A 707 -24.18 26.60 -14.35
N ARG A 708 -24.34 25.28 -14.23
CA ARG A 708 -24.95 24.61 -13.06
C ARG A 708 -23.95 24.22 -11.96
N GLY A 709 -22.66 24.32 -12.25
CA GLY A 709 -21.54 23.95 -11.39
C GLY A 709 -20.24 24.54 -11.91
N ILE A 710 -19.22 24.61 -11.06
CA ILE A 710 -17.89 25.14 -11.40
C ILE A 710 -17.25 24.23 -12.48
N PRO A 711 -16.95 24.74 -13.69
CA PRO A 711 -16.34 23.93 -14.73
C PRO A 711 -14.92 23.50 -14.34
N GLY A 712 -14.66 22.19 -14.33
CA GLY A 712 -13.40 21.69 -13.76
C GLY A 712 -12.85 20.35 -14.24
N GLY A 713 -13.47 19.65 -15.19
CA GLY A 713 -12.95 18.35 -15.65
C GLY A 713 -13.07 17.27 -14.57
N ASN A 714 -12.00 16.50 -14.33
CA ASN A 714 -12.03 15.40 -13.35
C ASN A 714 -12.10 15.94 -11.90
N PRO A 715 -13.12 15.57 -11.09
CA PRO A 715 -13.26 16.03 -9.71
C PRO A 715 -12.09 15.64 -8.79
N ALA A 716 -11.38 14.55 -9.08
CA ALA A 716 -10.19 14.12 -8.33
C ALA A 716 -8.96 15.03 -8.50
N GLN A 717 -9.11 16.16 -9.22
CA GLN A 717 -8.10 17.20 -9.43
C GLN A 717 -8.48 18.52 -8.76
N TRP A 718 -9.59 18.57 -8.02
CA TRP A 718 -10.13 19.82 -7.49
C TRP A 718 -9.52 20.12 -6.13
N ALA A 719 -9.20 21.39 -5.94
CA ALA A 719 -8.40 21.84 -4.82
C ALA A 719 -8.93 23.15 -4.28
N MET A 720 -8.92 23.29 -2.95
CA MET A 720 -9.34 24.51 -2.26
C MET A 720 -8.31 24.88 -1.19
N ALA A 721 -7.89 26.15 -1.18
CA ALA A 721 -7.08 26.73 -0.13
C ALA A 721 -7.68 28.07 0.31
N ALA A 722 -7.99 28.17 1.60
CA ALA A 722 -8.36 29.44 2.22
C ALA A 722 -7.10 30.23 2.60
N THR A 723 -7.19 31.56 2.54
CA THR A 723 -6.24 32.43 3.24
C THR A 723 -6.36 32.21 4.76
N PRO A 724 -5.29 32.38 5.56
CA PRO A 724 -5.34 32.14 7.00
C PRO A 724 -6.40 32.92 7.80
N GLY A 725 -6.84 34.10 7.33
CA GLY A 725 -7.95 34.85 7.93
C GLY A 725 -9.32 34.51 7.35
N GLY A 726 -9.41 33.59 6.39
CA GLY A 726 -10.62 33.22 5.67
C GLY A 726 -11.14 34.29 4.68
N GLU A 727 -10.36 35.35 4.43
CA GLU A 727 -10.76 36.45 3.56
C GLU A 727 -11.08 35.98 2.13
N PHE A 728 -10.25 35.07 1.60
CA PHE A 728 -10.45 34.49 0.29
C PHE A 728 -10.35 32.96 0.33
N VAL A 729 -11.07 32.31 -0.58
CA VAL A 729 -10.90 30.88 -0.88
C VAL A 729 -10.53 30.74 -2.34
N PHE A 730 -9.30 30.29 -2.58
CA PHE A 730 -8.81 29.95 -3.91
C PHE A 730 -9.23 28.52 -4.24
N ILE A 731 -9.88 28.37 -5.40
CA ILE A 731 -10.38 27.13 -5.96
C ILE A 731 -9.57 26.86 -7.23
N PHE A 732 -9.01 25.66 -7.37
CA PHE A 732 -8.32 25.22 -8.58
C PHE A 732 -8.92 23.91 -9.08
N THR A 733 -9.08 23.77 -10.40
CA THR A 733 -9.75 22.63 -11.02
C THR A 733 -8.89 21.88 -12.03
N GLY A 734 -9.29 20.66 -12.37
CA GLY A 734 -8.59 19.77 -13.30
C GLY A 734 -8.46 20.29 -14.74
N THR A 735 -9.23 21.31 -15.13
CA THR A 735 -9.04 22.01 -16.41
C THR A 735 -7.87 23.00 -16.39
N GLY A 736 -7.20 23.23 -15.26
CA GLY A 736 -6.17 24.25 -15.12
C GLY A 736 -6.71 25.65 -14.83
N ALA A 737 -8.01 25.77 -14.52
CA ALA A 737 -8.66 27.02 -14.16
C ALA A 737 -8.57 27.28 -12.65
N GLY A 738 -8.30 28.53 -12.29
CA GLY A 738 -8.37 29.06 -10.93
C GLY A 738 -9.57 30.00 -10.78
N TYR A 739 -10.24 29.93 -9.63
CA TYR A 739 -11.35 30.80 -9.25
C TYR A 739 -11.10 31.34 -7.84
N LEU A 740 -11.54 32.57 -7.57
CA LEU A 740 -11.39 33.20 -6.26
C LEU A 740 -12.76 33.57 -5.68
N TYR A 741 -13.09 32.98 -4.53
CA TYR A 741 -14.21 33.39 -3.68
C TYR A 741 -13.73 34.46 -2.68
N ASP A 742 -14.53 35.51 -2.52
CA ASP A 742 -14.32 36.62 -1.57
C ASP A 742 -15.42 36.61 -0.51
N TYR A 743 -15.04 36.59 0.78
CA TYR A 743 -16.00 36.53 1.88
C TYR A 743 -16.81 37.82 2.09
N THR A 744 -16.30 38.98 1.65
CA THR A 744 -16.96 40.28 1.83
C THR A 744 -18.17 40.40 0.90
N ILE A 745 -17.94 40.07 -0.38
CA ILE A 745 -18.95 40.00 -1.45
C ILE A 745 -19.83 38.75 -1.29
N ASP A 746 -19.29 37.70 -0.65
CA ASP A 746 -19.92 36.38 -0.52
C ASP A 746 -20.23 35.74 -1.88
N ASP A 747 -19.28 35.80 -2.82
CA ASP A 747 -19.38 35.14 -4.11
C ASP A 747 -18.00 34.88 -4.73
N ILE A 748 -17.96 34.12 -5.84
CA ILE A 748 -16.80 34.01 -6.71
C ILE A 748 -16.71 35.27 -7.57
N VAL A 749 -15.54 35.92 -7.53
CA VAL A 749 -15.31 37.27 -8.08
C VAL A 749 -14.25 37.32 -9.19
N VAL A 750 -13.35 36.33 -9.24
CA VAL A 750 -12.29 36.24 -10.26
C VAL A 750 -12.22 34.82 -10.80
N THR A 751 -11.98 34.68 -12.11
CA THR A 751 -11.57 33.42 -12.76
C THR A 751 -10.40 33.66 -13.70
N LYS A 752 -9.51 32.67 -13.84
CA LYS A 752 -8.39 32.70 -14.78
C LYS A 752 -8.01 31.28 -15.22
N GLN A 753 -7.72 31.09 -16.51
CA GLN A 753 -6.97 29.91 -16.94
C GLN A 753 -5.52 30.07 -16.48
N VAL A 754 -5.14 29.36 -15.41
CA VAL A 754 -3.79 29.43 -14.82
C VAL A 754 -2.82 28.58 -15.63
N LEU A 755 -3.24 27.37 -16.00
CA LEU A 755 -2.40 26.39 -16.70
C LEU A 755 -3.03 26.03 -18.05
N ALA A 756 -2.47 26.57 -19.13
CA ALA A 756 -2.98 26.40 -20.49
C ALA A 756 -2.47 25.12 -21.22
N GLY A 757 -1.60 24.34 -20.57
CA GLY A 757 -0.90 23.23 -21.19
C GLY A 757 -0.60 22.09 -20.22
N ALA A 758 -0.01 21.03 -20.76
CA ALA A 758 0.08 19.74 -20.11
C ALA A 758 1.23 19.65 -19.07
N ILE A 759 1.00 20.12 -17.84
CA ILE A 759 1.81 19.92 -16.59
C ILE A 759 2.46 18.51 -16.52
N VAL A 760 3.77 18.37 -16.70
CA VAL A 760 4.44 17.09 -16.46
C VAL A 760 4.67 16.95 -14.95
N GLY A 761 4.17 15.86 -14.33
CA GLY A 761 4.29 15.65 -12.89
C GLY A 761 3.01 15.87 -12.09
N TYR A 762 3.17 16.40 -10.88
CA TYR A 762 2.10 16.49 -9.88
C TYR A 762 1.17 17.67 -10.15
N VAL A 763 -0.14 17.44 -10.00
CA VAL A 763 -1.20 18.44 -10.21
C VAL A 763 -2.06 18.52 -8.96
N GLY A 764 -2.43 19.73 -8.52
CA GLY A 764 -3.33 19.92 -7.37
C GLY A 764 -2.74 20.58 -6.10
N PRO A 765 -1.42 20.58 -5.81
CA PRO A 765 -0.90 21.31 -4.65
C PRO A 765 -1.16 22.82 -4.79
N VAL A 766 -1.95 23.38 -3.86
CA VAL A 766 -2.31 24.80 -3.84
C VAL A 766 -2.22 25.39 -2.44
N THR A 767 -1.87 26.67 -2.36
CA THR A 767 -1.97 27.43 -1.12
C THR A 767 -2.35 28.89 -1.39
N ALA A 768 -2.84 29.56 -0.35
CA ALA A 768 -3.27 30.95 -0.37
C ALA A 768 -2.55 31.71 0.75
N GLY A 769 -1.83 32.78 0.40
CA GLY A 769 -1.09 33.60 1.35
C GLY A 769 -2.01 34.49 2.21
N PRO A 770 -1.54 34.96 3.38
CA PRO A 770 -2.26 35.93 4.20
C PRO A 770 -2.81 37.12 3.40
N GLN A 771 -4.05 37.53 3.69
CA GLN A 771 -4.75 38.65 3.04
C GLN A 771 -4.88 38.53 1.50
N GLY A 772 -4.71 37.33 0.92
CA GLY A 772 -4.76 37.12 -0.52
C GLY A 772 -3.60 37.73 -1.31
N ARG A 773 -2.48 38.05 -0.64
CA ARG A 773 -1.30 38.67 -1.26
C ARG A 773 -0.71 37.86 -2.42
N TYR A 774 -0.76 36.53 -2.30
CA TYR A 774 -0.32 35.60 -3.33
C TYR A 774 -1.12 34.29 -3.23
N TYR A 775 -1.14 33.53 -4.33
CA TYR A 775 -1.62 32.15 -4.40
C TYR A 775 -0.58 31.31 -5.14
N THR A 776 -0.56 30.01 -4.93
CA THR A 776 0.36 29.12 -5.67
C THR A 776 -0.37 27.90 -6.23
N VAL A 777 0.06 27.46 -7.41
CA VAL A 777 -0.35 26.17 -8.02
C VAL A 777 0.92 25.45 -8.46
N GLY A 778 1.30 24.39 -7.74
CA GLY A 778 2.64 23.80 -7.89
C GLY A 778 3.72 24.89 -7.74
N GLY A 779 4.66 24.97 -8.69
CA GLY A 779 5.69 26.01 -8.68
C GLY A 779 5.28 27.40 -9.22
N THR A 780 4.06 27.58 -9.74
CA THR A 780 3.60 28.88 -10.28
C THR A 780 3.04 29.75 -9.15
N VAL A 781 3.52 31.00 -9.04
CA VAL A 781 3.02 31.99 -8.06
C VAL A 781 2.13 33.03 -8.75
N LEU A 782 0.94 33.29 -8.19
CA LEU A 782 -0.10 34.17 -8.71
C LEU A 782 -0.33 35.37 -7.79
N ASN A 783 -0.70 36.52 -8.35
CA ASN A 783 -1.18 37.68 -7.60
C ASN A 783 -2.69 37.60 -7.28
N ALA A 784 -3.23 38.64 -6.64
CA ALA A 784 -4.65 38.79 -6.33
C ALA A 784 -5.60 38.68 -7.54
N SER A 785 -5.13 38.99 -8.76
CA SER A 785 -5.87 38.84 -10.02
C SER A 785 -5.64 37.48 -10.69
N LEU A 786 -5.20 36.48 -9.93
CA LEU A 786 -4.82 35.12 -10.38
C LEU A 786 -3.85 35.10 -11.56
N THR A 787 -3.06 36.17 -11.75
CA THR A 787 -2.11 36.29 -12.86
C THR A 787 -0.71 35.89 -12.37
N PRO A 788 0.03 35.04 -13.12
CA PRO A 788 1.38 34.64 -12.73
C PRO A 788 2.33 35.83 -12.55
N VAL A 789 2.98 35.88 -11.39
CA VAL A 789 4.05 36.84 -11.05
C VAL A 789 5.42 36.17 -11.22
N VAL A 790 5.55 34.96 -10.70
CA VAL A 790 6.70 34.07 -10.91
C VAL A 790 6.24 32.96 -11.84
N GLY A 791 6.62 33.07 -13.11
CA GLY A 791 6.33 32.07 -14.12
C GLY A 791 7.29 30.89 -14.00
N SER A 792 6.81 29.78 -13.45
CA SER A 792 7.43 28.47 -13.68
C SER A 792 6.70 27.73 -14.79
N THR A 793 7.45 27.07 -15.68
CA THR A 793 6.86 26.26 -16.73
C THR A 793 6.47 24.89 -16.18
N ASN A 794 5.27 24.43 -16.54
CA ASN A 794 4.80 23.06 -16.31
C ASN A 794 4.79 22.56 -14.85
N GLY A 795 4.65 23.47 -13.86
CA GLY A 795 4.50 23.10 -12.44
C GLY A 795 5.82 22.80 -11.70
N LEU A 796 6.96 23.01 -12.35
CA LEU A 796 8.30 22.88 -11.74
C LEU A 796 8.59 24.05 -10.79
N SER A 797 9.50 23.89 -9.83
CA SER A 797 10.03 25.01 -9.03
C SER A 797 10.98 25.88 -9.87
N PRO A 798 11.35 27.09 -9.41
CA PRO A 798 12.38 27.91 -10.06
C PRO A 798 13.73 27.18 -10.26
N ASN A 799 14.01 26.16 -9.43
CA ASN A 799 15.19 25.30 -9.54
C ASN A 799 14.99 24.08 -10.47
N ASN A 800 13.95 24.10 -11.32
CA ASN A 800 13.60 23.04 -12.28
C ASN A 800 13.31 21.66 -11.63
N ARG A 801 12.76 21.67 -10.40
CA ARG A 801 12.41 20.46 -9.62
C ARG A 801 10.89 20.22 -9.64
N LEU A 802 10.43 18.98 -9.61
CA LEU A 802 8.99 18.68 -9.48
C LEU A 802 8.48 19.09 -8.08
N VAL A 803 7.37 19.83 -8.03
CA VAL A 803 6.73 20.29 -6.78
C VAL A 803 5.64 19.31 -6.35
N ALA A 804 5.78 18.72 -5.16
CA ALA A 804 4.85 17.74 -4.60
C ALA A 804 3.95 18.32 -3.49
N ALA A 805 4.37 19.41 -2.84
CA ALA A 805 3.52 20.11 -1.88
C ALA A 805 3.84 21.61 -1.89
N VAL A 806 2.86 22.43 -1.53
CA VAL A 806 3.04 23.85 -1.25
C VAL A 806 2.31 24.21 0.04
N SER A 807 2.81 25.20 0.77
CA SER A 807 2.20 25.65 2.02
C SER A 807 2.56 27.11 2.31
N ALA A 808 1.60 27.91 2.78
CA ALA A 808 1.86 29.29 3.17
C ALA A 808 2.60 29.35 4.50
N VAL A 809 3.56 30.27 4.65
CA VAL A 809 4.36 30.43 5.87
C VAL A 809 4.12 31.81 6.50
N SER A 810 4.13 32.86 5.68
CA SER A 810 3.82 34.23 6.11
C SER A 810 3.31 35.08 4.94
N ALA A 811 3.04 36.35 5.18
CA ALA A 811 2.66 37.31 4.13
C ALA A 811 3.72 37.47 3.02
N ASN A 812 4.99 37.10 3.31
CA ASN A 812 6.14 37.29 2.44
C ASN A 812 6.92 35.98 2.19
N GLN A 813 6.43 34.81 2.63
CA GLN A 813 7.12 33.53 2.44
C GLN A 813 6.15 32.37 2.27
N PHE A 814 6.49 31.43 1.40
CA PHE A 814 5.83 30.14 1.25
C PHE A 814 6.85 29.02 1.10
N ALA A 815 6.43 27.79 1.37
CA ALA A 815 7.25 26.59 1.26
C ALA A 815 6.83 25.77 0.04
N MET A 816 7.80 25.21 -0.70
CA MET A 816 7.61 24.14 -1.68
C MET A 816 8.32 22.87 -1.20
N PHE A 817 7.65 21.71 -1.25
CA PHE A 817 8.32 20.41 -1.20
C PHE A 817 8.66 19.98 -2.62
N THR A 818 9.94 19.88 -2.93
CA THR A 818 10.45 19.59 -4.27
C THR A 818 11.29 18.33 -4.33
N LEU A 819 11.24 17.65 -5.47
CA LEU A 819 11.87 16.34 -5.67
C LEU A 819 13.22 16.40 -6.39
N PRO A 820 14.08 15.38 -6.18
CA PRO A 820 15.35 15.22 -6.90
C PRO A 820 15.20 15.31 -8.41
N VAL A 821 16.15 15.98 -9.07
CA VAL A 821 16.16 16.08 -10.53
C VAL A 821 16.70 14.78 -11.12
N ARG A 822 15.94 14.14 -12.01
CA ARG A 822 16.37 12.94 -12.74
C ARG A 822 16.67 13.28 -14.20
N GLY A 823 17.84 12.86 -14.69
CA GLY A 823 18.18 13.00 -16.11
C GLY A 823 17.35 12.09 -17.03
N ASN A 824 16.81 10.98 -16.51
CA ASN A 824 15.82 10.12 -17.17
C ASN A 824 15.11 9.24 -16.09
N PRO A 825 13.99 8.55 -16.39
CA PRO A 825 13.25 7.71 -15.43
C PRO A 825 14.09 6.71 -14.63
N ASN A 826 15.10 6.13 -15.28
CA ASN A 826 15.95 5.07 -14.73
C ASN A 826 17.27 5.61 -14.14
N ALA A 827 17.48 6.93 -14.15
CA ALA A 827 18.68 7.55 -13.61
C ALA A 827 18.73 7.42 -12.08
N VAL A 828 19.92 7.13 -11.56
CA VAL A 828 20.24 7.18 -10.13
C VAL A 828 19.95 8.57 -9.60
N VAL A 829 19.27 8.64 -8.46
CA VAL A 829 18.99 9.88 -7.73
C VAL A 829 20.24 10.27 -6.95
N ALA A 830 20.78 11.46 -7.24
CA ALA A 830 22.05 11.94 -6.65
C ALA A 830 21.86 12.83 -5.41
N ASP A 831 20.66 13.39 -5.20
CA ASP A 831 20.32 14.33 -4.15
C ASP A 831 19.01 13.95 -3.42
N ALA A 832 18.78 14.51 -2.23
CA ALA A 832 17.54 14.34 -1.48
C ALA A 832 16.43 15.26 -2.00
N GLY A 833 15.16 14.96 -1.69
CA GLY A 833 14.10 15.97 -1.80
C GLY A 833 14.42 17.19 -0.92
N LEU A 834 13.82 18.34 -1.19
CA LEU A 834 14.03 19.55 -0.39
C LEU A 834 12.66 20.13 0.02
N VAL A 835 12.54 20.64 1.24
CA VAL A 835 11.57 21.72 1.50
C VAL A 835 12.31 23.04 1.32
N GLU A 836 11.88 23.84 0.36
CA GLU A 836 12.48 25.11 -0.04
C GLU A 836 11.54 26.26 0.37
N LEU A 837 12.08 27.28 1.04
CA LEU A 837 11.36 28.52 1.36
C LEU A 837 11.60 29.54 0.26
N TYR A 838 10.54 30.17 -0.24
CA TYR A 838 10.56 31.15 -1.33
C TYR A 838 9.86 32.45 -0.94
N ASP A 839 10.39 33.57 -1.44
CA ASP A 839 9.71 34.87 -1.44
C ASP A 839 8.72 34.94 -2.64
N PRO A 840 7.45 35.30 -2.44
CA PRO A 840 6.42 35.27 -3.48
C PRO A 840 6.49 36.45 -4.47
N GLY A 841 7.21 37.53 -4.13
CA GLY A 841 7.38 38.69 -5.02
C GLY A 841 8.56 38.55 -5.97
N THR A 842 9.61 37.85 -5.56
CA THR A 842 10.87 37.69 -6.31
C THR A 842 11.10 36.28 -6.86
N GLY A 843 10.40 35.27 -6.31
CA GLY A 843 10.60 33.86 -6.67
C GLY A 843 11.94 33.28 -6.23
N GLN A 844 12.72 34.00 -5.41
CA GLN A 844 14.05 33.57 -4.98
C GLN A 844 13.98 32.69 -3.71
N PRO A 845 14.84 31.67 -3.58
CA PRO A 845 14.89 30.83 -2.40
C PRO A 845 15.55 31.56 -1.22
N ALA A 846 14.84 31.60 -0.08
CA ALA A 846 15.33 32.14 1.19
C ALA A 846 16.06 31.09 2.05
N GLY A 847 15.85 29.80 1.78
CA GLY A 847 16.48 28.69 2.49
C GLY A 847 15.93 27.34 2.03
N ASN A 848 16.59 26.24 2.41
CA ASN A 848 16.07 24.89 2.17
C ASN A 848 16.54 23.90 3.25
N ALA A 849 15.82 22.79 3.36
CA ALA A 849 16.16 21.66 4.21
C ALA A 849 15.92 20.33 3.46
N PRO A 850 16.85 19.35 3.55
CA PRO A 850 16.67 18.06 2.90
C PRO A 850 15.54 17.25 3.53
N THR A 851 14.68 16.66 2.70
CA THR A 851 13.63 15.74 3.16
C THR A 851 14.19 14.35 3.41
N LEU A 852 13.48 13.61 4.25
CA LEU A 852 13.82 12.24 4.60
C LEU A 852 13.25 11.25 3.57
N GLU A 853 12.12 11.60 2.94
CA GLU A 853 11.40 10.77 1.97
C GLU A 853 10.88 11.60 0.78
N GLY A 854 10.34 10.88 -0.22
CA GLY A 854 9.47 11.43 -1.26
C GLY A 854 7.98 11.41 -0.85
N PRO A 855 7.09 12.01 -1.66
CA PRO A 855 5.63 11.94 -1.48
C PRO A 855 5.10 10.51 -1.61
N ALA A 856 3.83 10.32 -1.25
CA ALA A 856 3.16 9.02 -1.28
C ALA A 856 3.11 8.34 -2.66
N THR A 857 3.05 9.13 -3.74
CA THR A 857 3.08 8.64 -5.13
C THR A 857 4.33 9.17 -5.81
N VAL A 858 5.05 8.33 -6.57
CA VAL A 858 6.24 8.75 -7.34
C VAL A 858 5.94 8.73 -8.84
N ILE A 859 6.16 9.87 -9.50
CA ILE A 859 6.02 10.01 -10.96
C ILE A 859 7.38 9.88 -11.65
N ASN A 860 7.42 9.18 -12.78
CA ASN A 860 8.55 9.14 -13.70
C ASN A 860 8.12 9.60 -15.11
N GLY A 861 9.00 10.32 -15.82
CA GLY A 861 8.75 10.74 -17.21
C GLY A 861 7.65 11.81 -17.36
N THR A 862 6.91 11.76 -18.45
CA THR A 862 5.82 12.71 -18.78
C THR A 862 4.48 12.41 -18.09
N ALA A 863 4.43 11.38 -17.25
CA ALA A 863 3.23 10.99 -16.52
C ALA A 863 2.77 12.09 -15.56
N ARG A 864 1.51 11.95 -15.10
CA ARG A 864 0.89 12.85 -14.12
C ARG A 864 0.34 12.02 -12.99
N THR A 865 0.31 12.61 -11.79
CA THR A 865 -0.61 12.16 -10.75
C THR A 865 -1.26 13.37 -10.12
N ASN A 866 -2.46 13.18 -9.62
CA ASN A 866 -3.12 14.17 -8.79
C ASN A 866 -2.49 14.06 -7.41
N MET A 867 -2.15 15.19 -6.79
CA MET A 867 -1.92 15.25 -5.37
C MET A 867 -3.06 15.98 -4.72
N PHE A 868 -3.41 15.52 -3.53
CA PHE A 868 -4.34 16.22 -2.68
C PHE A 868 -3.85 17.65 -2.38
N PRO A 869 -4.76 18.61 -2.15
CA PRO A 869 -4.44 20.03 -2.17
C PRO A 869 -3.37 20.45 -1.16
N ARG A 870 -3.37 19.78 0.01
CA ARG A 870 -2.48 20.08 1.14
C ARG A 870 -1.86 18.78 1.66
N THR A 871 -0.61 18.55 1.30
CA THR A 871 0.21 17.44 1.80
C THR A 871 1.38 17.94 2.67
N MET A 872 1.43 19.23 2.98
CA MET A 872 2.42 19.86 3.83
C MET A 872 1.82 20.98 4.69
N ALA A 873 2.12 20.97 5.99
CA ALA A 873 1.81 22.03 6.94
C ALA A 873 3.10 22.56 7.59
N ILE A 874 3.21 23.88 7.78
CA ILE A 874 4.39 24.53 8.37
C ILE A 874 4.02 25.13 9.72
N ASP A 875 4.72 24.75 10.78
CA ASP A 875 4.74 25.50 12.04
C ASP A 875 5.92 26.48 12.01
N ALA A 876 5.62 27.74 11.68
CA ALA A 876 6.60 28.81 11.68
C ALA A 876 7.17 29.11 13.08
N THR A 877 6.50 28.71 14.16
CA THR A 877 6.92 28.95 15.55
C THR A 877 8.10 28.06 15.94
N SER A 878 8.03 26.78 15.58
CA SER A 878 9.10 25.80 15.81
C SER A 878 10.06 25.65 14.63
N GLY A 879 9.79 26.32 13.51
CA GLY A 879 10.54 26.17 12.27
C GLY A 879 10.40 24.78 11.64
N SER A 880 9.30 24.06 11.88
CA SER A 880 9.11 22.67 11.44
C SER A 880 8.14 22.55 10.28
N ALA A 881 8.52 21.79 9.25
CA ALA A 881 7.65 21.32 8.19
C ALA A 881 7.17 19.89 8.47
N TYR A 882 5.87 19.68 8.30
CA TYR A 882 5.19 18.41 8.45
C TYR A 882 4.66 17.98 7.10
N VAL A 883 5.23 16.93 6.52
CA VAL A 883 5.00 16.50 5.14
C VAL A 883 4.43 15.08 5.13
N LEU A 884 3.36 14.86 4.37
CA LEU A 884 2.82 13.54 4.10
C LEU A 884 3.70 12.84 3.06
N THR A 885 4.32 11.72 3.44
CA THR A 885 5.32 10.99 2.64
C THR A 885 4.93 9.52 2.47
N ALA A 886 5.72 8.79 1.68
CA ALA A 886 5.49 7.38 1.33
C ALA A 886 5.11 6.46 2.51
N THR A 887 5.60 6.73 3.72
CA THR A 887 5.43 5.86 4.89
C THR A 887 4.53 6.44 5.99
N GLY A 888 4.14 7.70 5.89
CA GLY A 888 3.44 8.41 6.95
C GLY A 888 3.77 9.89 7.00
N LEU A 889 4.26 10.35 8.16
CA LEU A 889 4.54 11.76 8.44
C LEU A 889 6.05 12.01 8.55
N SER A 890 6.62 12.77 7.62
CA SER A 890 7.99 13.28 7.71
C SER A 890 8.01 14.66 8.37
N ILE A 891 8.78 14.78 9.47
CA ILE A 891 9.01 16.01 10.21
C ILE A 891 10.41 16.53 9.84
N VAL A 892 10.46 17.65 9.13
CA VAL A 892 11.68 18.29 8.60
C VAL A 892 11.89 19.62 9.30
N ASN A 893 13.10 19.90 9.76
CA ASN A 893 13.44 21.21 10.34
C ASN A 893 13.84 22.19 9.23
N LEU A 894 13.11 23.31 9.09
CA LEU A 894 13.35 24.37 8.10
C LEU A 894 14.40 25.39 8.54
N SER A 895 14.66 25.47 9.86
CA SER A 895 15.79 26.20 10.42
C SER A 895 16.75 25.20 11.06
N PRO A 896 17.44 24.37 10.27
CA PRO A 896 18.63 23.70 10.78
C PRO A 896 19.55 24.80 11.33
N THR A 897 20.05 24.63 12.55
CA THR A 897 21.05 25.53 13.16
C THR A 897 22.09 25.88 12.12
N ALA A 898 22.17 27.17 11.75
CA ALA A 898 22.80 27.63 10.51
C ALA A 898 24.16 26.95 10.32
N VAL A 899 24.20 26.00 9.38
CA VAL A 899 25.32 25.06 9.27
C VAL A 899 26.55 25.85 8.86
N ASN A 900 27.44 26.10 9.83
CA ASN A 900 28.54 27.05 9.67
C ASN A 900 29.40 26.62 8.45
N PRO A 901 29.43 27.39 7.35
CA PRO A 901 30.14 26.99 6.15
C PRO A 901 31.65 26.81 6.37
N ALA A 902 32.20 27.45 7.41
CA ALA A 902 33.61 27.31 7.80
C ALA A 902 33.94 25.92 8.39
N LEU A 903 32.93 25.13 8.80
CA LEU A 903 33.08 23.74 9.28
C LEU A 903 32.94 22.70 8.17
N ARG A 904 32.70 23.12 6.91
CA ARG A 904 32.62 22.20 5.77
C ARG A 904 33.95 21.44 5.60
N PRO A 905 33.95 20.09 5.50
CA PRO A 905 35.12 19.33 5.09
C PRO A 905 35.57 19.77 3.69
N SER A 906 36.84 20.13 3.54
CA SER A 906 37.42 20.54 2.25
C SER A 906 38.67 19.74 1.94
N ILE A 907 38.68 19.09 0.77
CA ILE A 907 39.86 18.40 0.24
C ILE A 907 40.76 19.45 -0.43
N ASN A 908 42.05 19.48 -0.09
CA ASN A 908 43.00 20.41 -0.71
C ASN A 908 43.23 20.05 -2.19
N THR A 909 43.59 21.04 -3.02
CA THR A 909 44.01 20.78 -4.41
C THR A 909 45.21 19.84 -4.43
N GLY A 910 45.09 18.68 -5.09
CA GLY A 910 46.12 17.63 -5.07
C GLY A 910 46.21 16.84 -3.76
N GLY A 911 45.30 17.05 -2.81
CA GLY A 911 45.30 16.40 -1.49
C GLY A 911 44.83 14.95 -1.47
N LEU A 912 44.42 14.36 -2.60
CA LEU A 912 44.10 12.93 -2.73
C LEU A 912 45.34 12.20 -3.23
N VAL A 913 46.02 11.49 -2.32
CA VAL A 913 47.35 10.91 -2.59
C VAL A 913 47.48 9.49 -2.05
N ASN A 914 48.40 8.72 -2.60
CA ASN A 914 48.78 7.39 -2.13
C ASN A 914 49.39 7.48 -0.72
N LEU A 915 49.09 6.51 0.17
CA LEU A 915 49.66 6.48 1.51
C LEU A 915 51.19 6.23 1.49
N GLY A 916 51.72 5.61 0.43
CA GLY A 916 53.14 5.29 0.31
C GLY A 916 54.01 6.47 -0.11
N ASP A 917 53.74 7.06 -1.28
CA ASP A 917 54.61 8.06 -1.91
C ASP A 917 54.03 9.48 -1.97
N PHE A 918 52.82 9.69 -1.42
CA PHE A 918 52.08 10.95 -1.47
C PHE A 918 51.88 11.52 -2.89
N THR A 919 51.83 10.66 -3.92
CA THR A 919 51.45 11.04 -5.30
C THR A 919 50.00 10.69 -5.62
N GLY A 920 49.43 11.25 -6.69
CA GLY A 920 48.03 11.01 -7.09
C GLY A 920 47.73 9.61 -7.65
N GLY A 921 48.71 8.70 -7.73
CA GLY A 921 48.52 7.34 -8.22
C GLY A 921 47.94 6.44 -7.13
N ILE A 922 46.65 6.11 -7.20
CA ILE A 922 45.95 5.29 -6.18
C ILE A 922 45.31 4.08 -6.88
N ALA A 923 45.33 2.89 -6.26
CA ALA A 923 44.80 1.66 -6.85
C ALA A 923 43.82 0.91 -5.94
N ALA A 924 42.98 0.08 -6.56
CA ALA A 924 41.98 -0.74 -5.88
C ALA A 924 42.61 -1.62 -4.77
N GLY A 925 41.97 -1.65 -3.61
CA GLY A 925 42.47 -2.34 -2.41
C GLY A 925 43.64 -1.67 -1.69
N GLY A 926 44.27 -0.65 -2.29
CA GLY A 926 45.36 0.10 -1.69
C GLY A 926 44.89 1.11 -0.63
N MET A 927 45.80 1.45 0.27
CA MET A 927 45.64 2.54 1.22
C MET A 927 46.00 3.88 0.59
N PHE A 928 45.23 4.92 0.92
CA PHE A 928 45.43 6.30 0.44
C PHE A 928 45.17 7.32 1.56
N THR A 929 45.66 8.53 1.35
CA THR A 929 45.60 9.67 2.27
C THR A 929 44.83 10.82 1.63
N ILE A 930 44.04 11.51 2.44
CA ILE A 930 43.36 12.75 2.10
C ILE A 930 43.93 13.86 2.98
N PHE A 931 44.48 14.91 2.37
CA PHE A 931 44.84 16.16 3.06
C PHE A 931 43.80 17.25 2.79
N GLY A 932 43.44 18.00 3.84
CA GLY A 932 42.34 18.95 3.78
C GLY A 932 42.19 19.81 5.03
N ARG A 933 40.95 20.24 5.28
CA ARG A 933 40.51 20.94 6.49
C ARG A 933 39.15 20.41 6.94
N ASN A 934 38.88 20.47 8.24
CA ASN A 934 37.65 19.95 8.87
C ASN A 934 37.39 18.48 8.53
N LEU A 935 38.44 17.66 8.45
CA LEU A 935 38.37 16.27 8.02
C LEU A 935 37.96 15.28 9.14
N GLY A 936 37.60 15.77 10.32
CA GLY A 936 37.15 14.99 11.47
C GLY A 936 37.90 15.32 12.75
N THR A 937 37.61 14.59 13.82
CA THR A 937 38.40 14.59 15.05
C THR A 937 39.48 13.52 15.00
N ASP A 938 40.50 13.65 15.84
CA ASP A 938 41.59 12.70 15.94
C ASP A 938 41.08 11.34 16.43
N ALA A 939 41.18 10.32 15.58
CA ALA A 939 40.77 8.95 15.89
C ALA A 939 41.54 7.94 15.03
N THR A 940 41.75 6.74 15.56
CA THR A 940 42.39 5.63 14.84
C THR A 940 41.61 4.33 15.05
N ALA A 941 41.66 3.44 14.06
CA ALA A 941 40.95 2.18 14.07
C ALA A 941 41.89 1.00 13.76
N LYS A 942 41.52 -0.19 14.26
CA LYS A 942 42.13 -1.48 13.94
C LYS A 942 41.20 -2.27 13.02
N PRO A 943 41.70 -3.20 12.20
CA PRO A 943 40.86 -4.00 11.32
C PRO A 943 39.87 -4.89 12.10
N PRO A 944 38.63 -5.13 11.62
CA PRO A 944 38.05 -4.55 10.40
C PRO A 944 37.76 -3.05 10.57
N LEU A 945 38.22 -2.26 9.59
CA LEU A 945 38.18 -0.80 9.63
C LEU A 945 36.74 -0.26 9.46
N PRO A 946 36.30 0.72 10.28
CA PRO A 946 34.96 1.28 10.22
C PRO A 946 34.80 2.31 9.09
N THR A 947 33.56 2.50 8.64
CA THR A 947 33.15 3.52 7.65
C THR A 947 32.78 4.88 8.29
N LEU A 948 32.70 4.92 9.62
CA LEU A 948 32.51 6.11 10.45
C LEU A 948 33.66 6.18 11.45
N LEU A 949 34.41 7.27 11.47
CA LEU A 949 35.55 7.49 12.36
C LEU A 949 35.69 9.00 12.61
N GLY A 950 36.00 9.41 13.85
CA GLY A 950 36.21 10.83 14.21
C GLY A 950 35.12 11.81 13.76
N GLY A 951 33.83 11.45 13.90
CA GLY A 951 32.71 12.32 13.53
C GLY A 951 32.45 12.47 12.03
N VAL A 952 33.23 11.79 11.18
CA VAL A 952 33.08 11.82 9.71
C VAL A 952 32.85 10.43 9.13
N CYS A 953 32.26 10.41 7.95
CA CYS A 953 32.22 9.27 7.05
C CYS A 953 32.50 9.72 5.62
N MET A 954 32.87 8.79 4.75
CA MET A 954 33.20 9.11 3.36
C MET A 954 32.63 8.07 2.40
N THR A 955 32.11 8.55 1.27
CA THR A 955 31.55 7.70 0.21
C THR A 955 32.28 7.93 -1.10
N LEU A 956 32.66 6.84 -1.75
CA LEU A 956 33.22 6.81 -3.10
C LEU A 956 32.16 6.24 -4.05
N ASN A 957 31.69 7.04 -5.00
CA ASN A 957 30.56 6.70 -5.88
C ASN A 957 29.33 6.17 -5.10
N GLY A 958 28.96 6.87 -4.03
CA GLY A 958 27.85 6.49 -3.13
C GLY A 958 28.16 5.34 -2.16
N THR A 959 29.25 4.60 -2.34
CA THR A 959 29.62 3.47 -1.47
C THR A 959 30.48 3.95 -0.28
N PRO A 960 30.12 3.66 0.98
CA PRO A 960 30.97 3.96 2.13
C PRO A 960 32.35 3.30 1.99
N ILE A 961 33.42 4.03 2.33
CA ILE A 961 34.79 3.47 2.33
C ILE A 961 35.39 3.47 3.75
N PRO A 962 36.16 2.44 4.12
CA PRO A 962 36.65 2.28 5.48
C PRO A 962 37.87 3.17 5.75
N MET A 963 37.97 3.67 6.98
CA MET A 963 39.02 4.57 7.44
C MET A 963 39.86 3.94 8.53
N GLN A 964 41.18 4.16 8.47
CA GLN A 964 42.14 3.75 9.49
C GLN A 964 42.42 4.87 10.50
N MET A 965 42.41 6.12 10.05
CA MET A 965 42.73 7.30 10.85
C MET A 965 41.98 8.51 10.33
N THR A 966 41.49 9.35 11.24
CA THR A 966 40.95 10.69 10.96
C THR A 966 41.63 11.71 11.87
N SER A 967 41.65 12.96 11.43
CA SER A 967 42.12 14.15 12.15
C SER A 967 41.52 15.39 11.49
N THR A 968 41.76 16.58 12.04
CA THR A 968 41.25 17.83 11.45
C THR A 968 41.81 18.13 10.05
N GLY A 969 43.02 17.66 9.74
CA GLY A 969 43.73 17.94 8.48
C GLY A 969 44.00 16.72 7.58
N GLN A 970 43.82 15.49 8.08
CA GLN A 970 44.19 14.26 7.37
C GLN A 970 43.21 13.09 7.64
N ILE A 971 42.91 12.30 6.59
CA ILE A 971 42.26 10.98 6.72
C ILE A 971 43.09 9.93 5.97
N ASN A 972 43.29 8.76 6.58
CA ASN A 972 43.83 7.58 5.89
C ASN A 972 42.71 6.55 5.71
N ALA A 973 42.50 6.08 4.48
CA ALA A 973 41.41 5.19 4.10
C ALA A 973 41.85 4.11 3.09
N GLN A 974 41.04 3.07 2.93
CA GLN A 974 41.28 2.04 1.91
C GLN A 974 40.34 2.24 0.71
N VAL A 975 40.87 2.15 -0.51
CA VAL A 975 40.03 2.02 -1.71
C VAL A 975 39.43 0.61 -1.75
N PRO A 976 38.12 0.44 -2.05
CA PRO A 976 37.52 -0.89 -2.14
C PRO A 976 38.26 -1.83 -3.09
N VAL A 977 38.46 -3.08 -2.66
CA VAL A 977 39.26 -4.09 -3.39
C VAL A 977 38.65 -4.49 -4.73
N THR A 978 37.33 -4.34 -4.87
CA THR A 978 36.53 -4.70 -6.05
C THR A 978 36.33 -3.56 -7.04
N LEU A 979 36.82 -2.36 -6.74
CA LEU A 979 36.57 -1.18 -7.57
C LEU A 979 37.39 -1.25 -8.86
N ALA A 980 36.73 -1.08 -10.01
CA ALA A 980 37.40 -1.06 -11.30
C ALA A 980 38.29 0.20 -11.44
N ALA A 981 39.21 0.17 -12.42
CA ALA A 981 39.95 1.38 -12.77
C ALA A 981 39.00 2.43 -13.39
N GLY A 982 39.05 3.67 -12.91
CA GLY A 982 38.10 4.71 -13.29
C GLY A 982 38.27 5.98 -12.46
N ARG A 983 37.43 6.99 -12.72
CA ARG A 983 37.38 8.24 -11.96
C ARG A 983 36.05 8.32 -11.22
N TYR A 984 36.09 8.45 -9.91
CA TYR A 984 34.93 8.33 -9.04
C TYR A 984 34.77 9.57 -8.15
N PRO A 985 33.53 10.05 -7.92
CA PRO A 985 33.27 11.14 -6.99
C PRO A 985 33.43 10.64 -5.55
N LEU A 986 34.19 11.38 -4.76
CA LEU A 986 34.46 11.16 -3.34
C LEU A 986 33.84 12.31 -2.55
N VAL A 987 32.96 11.98 -1.60
CA VAL A 987 32.29 12.96 -0.72
C VAL A 987 32.57 12.60 0.73
N ILE A 988 33.03 13.57 1.50
CA ILE A 988 33.27 13.46 2.95
C ILE A 988 32.10 14.15 3.65
N ARG A 989 31.45 13.46 4.59
CA ARG A 989 30.33 13.99 5.38
C ARG A 989 30.76 14.09 6.83
N SER A 990 30.67 15.27 7.42
CA SER A 990 30.71 15.42 8.87
C SER A 990 29.31 15.19 9.40
N ILE A 991 29.17 14.17 10.25
CA ILE A 991 27.90 13.81 10.90
C ILE A 991 27.57 14.85 11.98
N ASP A 992 28.56 15.20 12.81
CA ASP A 992 28.39 16.13 13.92
C ASP A 992 28.04 17.54 13.45
N ASN A 993 28.68 18.00 12.36
CA ASN A 993 28.43 19.31 11.75
C ASN A 993 27.36 19.27 10.63
N GLN A 994 26.80 18.10 10.34
CA GLN A 994 25.71 17.88 9.37
C GLN A 994 25.97 18.52 7.99
N ILE A 995 27.19 18.35 7.48
CA ILE A 995 27.65 19.00 6.24
C ILE A 995 28.56 18.10 5.41
N ALA A 996 28.32 18.09 4.10
CA ALA A 996 29.13 17.39 3.12
C ALA A 996 30.19 18.30 2.47
N SER A 997 31.32 17.72 2.09
CA SER A 997 32.29 18.34 1.19
C SER A 997 31.70 18.54 -0.20
N VAL A 998 32.32 19.42 -1.00
CA VAL A 998 32.19 19.32 -2.45
C VAL A 998 32.80 17.98 -2.90
N ALA A 999 32.28 17.37 -3.96
CA ALA A 999 32.81 16.12 -4.47
C ALA A 999 34.25 16.30 -4.99
N GLY A 1000 35.22 15.64 -4.34
CA GLY A 1000 36.54 15.43 -4.89
C GLY A 1000 36.50 14.32 -5.94
N ASN A 1001 37.40 14.34 -6.93
CA ASN A 1001 37.48 13.26 -7.92
C ASN A 1001 38.69 12.36 -7.62
N LEU A 1002 38.43 11.15 -7.14
CA LEU A 1002 39.46 10.13 -6.93
C LEU A 1002 39.64 9.32 -8.21
N THR A 1003 40.85 9.34 -8.77
CA THR A 1003 41.22 8.46 -9.90
C THR A 1003 41.79 7.17 -9.32
N VAL A 1004 41.14 6.05 -9.61
CA VAL A 1004 41.57 4.72 -9.19
C VAL A 1004 42.15 4.00 -10.41
N ALA A 1005 43.40 3.56 -10.31
CA ALA A 1005 44.08 2.75 -11.29
C ALA A 1005 43.99 1.25 -10.94
N ARG A 1006 44.31 0.38 -11.90
CA ARG A 1006 44.44 -1.06 -11.65
C ARG A 1006 45.70 -1.38 -10.82
N TYR A 1007 46.78 -0.61 -11.03
CA TYR A 1007 48.05 -0.70 -10.33
C TYR A 1007 48.55 0.72 -10.07
N ALA A 1008 49.05 0.97 -8.86
CA ALA A 1008 49.71 2.22 -8.47
C ALA A 1008 50.70 1.91 -7.33
N PRO A 1009 51.78 1.16 -7.63
CA PRO A 1009 52.68 0.64 -6.61
C PRO A 1009 53.44 1.79 -5.93
N ALA A 1010 53.39 1.86 -4.61
CA ALA A 1010 54.14 2.83 -3.81
C ALA A 1010 54.75 2.15 -2.58
N VAL A 1011 56.04 2.40 -2.31
CA VAL A 1011 56.72 1.94 -1.09
C VAL A 1011 56.23 2.80 0.08
N LEU A 1012 55.93 2.18 1.23
CA LEU A 1012 55.55 2.94 2.43
C LEU A 1012 56.74 3.72 2.98
N ILE A 1013 56.48 4.83 3.67
CA ILE A 1013 57.51 5.67 4.29
C ILE A 1013 57.17 5.84 5.77
N SER A 1014 58.19 5.75 6.61
CA SER A 1014 58.10 5.97 8.06
C SER A 1014 57.95 7.46 8.40
N THR A 1015 57.55 7.77 9.63
CA THR A 1015 57.50 9.14 10.16
C THR A 1015 58.84 9.88 10.03
N ASP A 1016 59.95 9.14 10.07
CA ASP A 1016 61.32 9.68 9.99
C ASP A 1016 61.81 9.79 8.52
N ASN A 1017 60.88 9.83 7.57
CA ASN A 1017 61.09 9.86 6.12
C ASN A 1017 61.97 8.71 5.57
N GLN A 1018 62.00 7.56 6.27
CA GLN A 1018 62.71 6.35 5.82
C GLN A 1018 61.77 5.45 5.02
N PRO A 1019 62.14 4.99 3.80
CA PRO A 1019 61.33 4.02 3.07
C PRO A 1019 61.29 2.70 3.85
N ALA A 1020 60.14 2.02 3.83
CA ALA A 1020 59.88 0.78 4.54
C ALA A 1020 60.52 -0.44 3.85
N ILE A 1021 61.84 -0.37 3.68
CA ILE A 1021 62.74 -1.41 3.22
C ILE A 1021 63.54 -1.86 4.43
N LEU A 1022 63.30 -3.08 4.91
CA LEU A 1022 63.85 -3.59 6.16
C LEU A 1022 64.77 -4.79 5.93
N HIS A 1023 65.84 -4.86 6.70
CA HIS A 1023 66.62 -6.07 6.94
C HIS A 1023 65.79 -7.11 7.69
N LYS A 1024 66.26 -8.37 7.70
CA LYS A 1024 65.62 -9.47 8.45
C LYS A 1024 65.52 -9.22 9.97
N ASP A 1025 66.36 -8.35 10.53
CA ASP A 1025 66.33 -7.95 11.95
C ASP A 1025 65.35 -6.78 12.25
N GLY A 1026 64.65 -6.27 11.23
CA GLY A 1026 63.70 -5.17 11.36
C GLY A 1026 64.31 -3.77 11.26
N ARG A 1027 65.63 -3.62 11.06
CA ARG A 1027 66.24 -2.30 10.82
C ARG A 1027 65.96 -1.81 9.39
N TYR A 1028 65.77 -0.51 9.22
CA TYR A 1028 65.68 0.11 7.89
C TYR A 1028 67.01 0.00 7.12
N VAL A 1029 66.93 -0.33 5.83
CA VAL A 1029 68.08 -0.33 4.92
C VAL A 1029 68.44 1.11 4.57
N THR A 1030 69.57 1.59 5.09
CA THR A 1030 70.00 3.00 5.04
C THR A 1030 71.48 3.11 4.66
N GLN A 1031 72.03 4.31 4.48
CA GLN A 1031 73.48 4.44 4.26
C GLN A 1031 74.32 3.94 5.45
N ALA A 1032 73.80 3.98 6.68
CA ALA A 1032 74.46 3.44 7.87
C ALA A 1032 74.35 1.90 7.96
N TYR A 1033 73.25 1.35 7.46
CA TYR A 1033 72.97 -0.09 7.39
C TYR A 1033 72.62 -0.46 5.94
N PRO A 1034 73.61 -0.57 5.03
CA PRO A 1034 73.34 -0.90 3.64
C PRO A 1034 73.01 -2.39 3.46
N ALA A 1035 72.16 -2.71 2.49
CA ALA A 1035 71.85 -4.08 2.14
C ALA A 1035 73.09 -4.78 1.58
N LYS A 1036 73.31 -6.01 2.02
CA LYS A 1036 74.48 -6.84 1.66
C LYS A 1036 74.15 -7.77 0.50
N ARG A 1037 75.19 -8.27 -0.15
CA ARG A 1037 75.08 -9.31 -1.18
C ARG A 1037 74.44 -10.58 -0.63
N ASP A 1038 73.56 -11.15 -1.44
CA ASP A 1038 72.74 -12.33 -1.20
C ASP A 1038 71.85 -12.24 0.06
N GLU A 1039 71.69 -11.04 0.62
CA GLU A 1039 70.77 -10.76 1.71
C GLU A 1039 69.32 -10.79 1.25
N THR A 1040 68.44 -11.34 2.09
CA THR A 1040 67.00 -11.22 1.94
C THR A 1040 66.48 -10.04 2.74
N ILE A 1041 65.85 -9.10 2.05
CA ILE A 1041 65.24 -7.88 2.61
C ILE A 1041 63.75 -7.81 2.25
N THR A 1042 63.01 -7.04 3.02
CA THR A 1042 61.56 -6.95 2.95
C THR A 1042 61.13 -5.52 2.66
N ILE A 1043 60.28 -5.33 1.65
CA ILE A 1043 59.72 -4.03 1.28
C ILE A 1043 58.23 -4.04 1.62
N TYR A 1044 57.78 -3.06 2.41
CA TYR A 1044 56.36 -2.81 2.62
C TYR A 1044 55.86 -1.71 1.68
N ALA A 1045 54.74 -1.98 1.02
CA ALA A 1045 54.20 -1.16 -0.05
C ALA A 1045 52.67 -1.23 -0.11
N THR A 1046 52.05 -0.39 -0.93
CA THR A 1046 50.61 -0.34 -1.19
C THR A 1046 50.35 -0.19 -2.69
N GLY A 1047 49.11 -0.46 -3.13
CA GLY A 1047 48.68 -0.23 -4.52
C GLY A 1047 49.16 -1.25 -5.56
N MET A 1048 49.50 -2.48 -5.13
CA MET A 1048 49.89 -3.59 -6.02
C MET A 1048 48.74 -4.17 -6.86
N GLY A 1049 47.52 -3.66 -6.70
CA GLY A 1049 46.34 -4.07 -7.47
C GLY A 1049 45.67 -5.34 -6.93
N PRO A 1050 44.84 -6.01 -7.77
CA PRO A 1050 44.07 -7.20 -7.37
C PRO A 1050 44.94 -8.36 -6.87
N VAL A 1051 44.38 -9.14 -5.95
CA VAL A 1051 45.03 -10.32 -5.34
C VAL A 1051 44.38 -11.64 -5.75
N LYS A 1052 45.13 -12.73 -5.62
CA LYS A 1052 44.75 -14.12 -5.93
C LYS A 1052 44.98 -15.02 -4.72
N GLY A 1053 44.43 -16.24 -4.78
CA GLY A 1053 44.54 -17.24 -3.72
C GLY A 1053 43.49 -17.05 -2.62
N ALA A 1054 43.53 -15.92 -1.92
CA ALA A 1054 42.64 -15.61 -0.81
C ALA A 1054 41.72 -14.42 -1.10
N THR A 1055 40.42 -14.57 -0.78
CA THR A 1055 39.45 -13.47 -0.80
C THR A 1055 39.70 -12.54 0.38
N VAL A 1056 40.02 -11.27 0.10
CA VAL A 1056 40.15 -10.21 1.10
C VAL A 1056 38.98 -9.26 0.97
N ALA A 1057 38.25 -9.01 2.06
CA ALA A 1057 37.18 -8.02 2.08
C ALA A 1057 37.73 -6.60 2.30
N THR A 1058 37.10 -5.60 1.69
CA THR A 1058 37.39 -4.18 1.94
C THR A 1058 37.29 -3.88 3.45
N GLY A 1059 38.31 -3.23 4.01
CA GLY A 1059 38.44 -2.90 5.43
C GLY A 1059 38.92 -4.05 6.34
N ALA A 1060 38.85 -5.30 5.88
CA ALA A 1060 39.30 -6.46 6.66
C ALA A 1060 40.81 -6.66 6.56
N ALA A 1061 41.42 -7.15 7.64
CA ALA A 1061 42.81 -7.61 7.63
C ALA A 1061 43.01 -8.73 6.61
N ALA A 1062 44.17 -8.76 5.95
CA ALA A 1062 44.52 -9.86 5.07
C ALA A 1062 44.64 -11.17 5.88
N PRO A 1063 44.14 -12.30 5.34
CA PRO A 1063 44.21 -13.60 6.00
C PRO A 1063 45.65 -14.15 6.03
N ALA A 1064 45.94 -14.97 7.04
CA ALA A 1064 47.21 -15.69 7.14
C ALA A 1064 47.24 -16.97 6.29
N ASP A 1065 46.09 -17.62 6.08
CA ASP A 1065 45.95 -18.85 5.30
C ASP A 1065 44.54 -18.92 4.66
N PRO A 1066 44.42 -19.12 3.33
CA PRO A 1066 45.49 -18.95 2.34
C PRO A 1066 46.00 -17.51 2.33
N VAL A 1067 47.24 -17.31 1.87
CA VAL A 1067 47.81 -15.96 1.71
C VAL A 1067 47.24 -15.27 0.47
N ALA A 1068 46.97 -13.97 0.57
CA ALA A 1068 46.55 -13.14 -0.56
C ALA A 1068 47.77 -12.69 -1.38
N GLN A 1069 48.00 -13.33 -2.53
CA GLN A 1069 49.16 -13.08 -3.40
C GLN A 1069 48.85 -12.00 -4.45
N THR A 1070 49.78 -11.08 -4.71
CA THR A 1070 49.61 -10.06 -5.76
C THR A 1070 49.93 -10.62 -7.15
N ASP A 1071 49.64 -9.86 -8.21
CA ASP A 1071 50.26 -10.12 -9.51
C ASP A 1071 51.80 -10.04 -9.44
N PRO A 1072 52.54 -10.67 -10.37
CA PRO A 1072 54.00 -10.66 -10.39
C PRO A 1072 54.58 -9.25 -10.44
N VAL A 1073 55.50 -8.97 -9.51
CA VAL A 1073 56.17 -7.68 -9.37
C VAL A 1073 57.64 -7.80 -9.78
N LEU A 1074 58.19 -6.74 -10.37
CA LEU A 1074 59.63 -6.58 -10.61
C LEU A 1074 60.13 -5.43 -9.73
N VAL A 1075 61.22 -5.63 -9.01
CA VAL A 1075 61.85 -4.59 -8.18
C VAL A 1075 63.22 -4.25 -8.76
N TYR A 1076 63.60 -2.97 -8.76
CA TYR A 1076 64.90 -2.50 -9.19
C TYR A 1076 65.47 -1.48 -8.21
N PHE A 1077 66.76 -1.61 -7.89
CA PHE A 1077 67.57 -0.61 -7.19
C PHE A 1077 68.54 0.01 -8.20
N GLY A 1078 68.37 1.29 -8.50
CA GLY A 1078 69.02 1.95 -9.64
C GLY A 1078 68.13 1.98 -10.88
N SER A 1079 68.67 2.46 -12.01
CA SER A 1079 67.90 2.61 -13.25
C SER A 1079 67.46 1.23 -13.80
N PRO A 1080 66.17 1.04 -14.16
CA PRO A 1080 65.70 -0.18 -14.82
C PRO A 1080 66.37 -0.51 -16.16
N SER A 1081 67.07 0.45 -16.76
CA SER A 1081 67.87 0.23 -17.98
C SER A 1081 69.08 -0.70 -17.78
N PHE A 1082 69.54 -0.90 -16.53
CA PHE A 1082 70.65 -1.78 -16.22
C PHE A 1082 70.16 -3.15 -15.71
N LYS A 1083 70.64 -4.24 -16.32
CA LYS A 1083 70.38 -5.61 -15.84
C LYS A 1083 70.90 -5.84 -14.41
N GLN A 1084 71.90 -5.05 -13.98
CA GLN A 1084 72.46 -5.02 -12.63
C GLN A 1084 71.60 -4.24 -11.60
N SER A 1085 70.43 -3.73 -11.96
CA SER A 1085 69.53 -3.03 -11.02
C SER A 1085 68.38 -3.90 -10.50
N GLN A 1086 67.92 -4.89 -11.26
CA GLN A 1086 66.75 -5.73 -10.90
C GLN A 1086 67.00 -6.56 -9.62
N MET A 1087 65.99 -6.92 -8.85
CA MET A 1087 66.12 -7.77 -7.65
C MET A 1087 65.39 -9.11 -7.84
N ILE A 1088 65.84 -10.16 -7.14
CA ILE A 1088 65.17 -11.48 -7.19
C ILE A 1088 64.00 -11.44 -6.21
N VAL A 1089 62.78 -11.30 -6.74
CA VAL A 1089 61.57 -11.36 -5.92
C VAL A 1089 61.29 -12.81 -5.53
N LYS A 1090 61.20 -13.06 -4.22
CA LYS A 1090 60.86 -14.37 -3.63
C LYS A 1090 59.36 -14.52 -3.42
N SER A 1091 58.69 -13.45 -2.97
CA SER A 1091 57.25 -13.41 -2.75
C SER A 1091 56.71 -11.98 -2.78
N SER A 1092 55.42 -11.82 -3.05
CA SER A 1092 54.68 -10.55 -3.00
C SER A 1092 53.24 -10.83 -2.59
N ASN A 1093 52.93 -10.61 -1.32
CA ASN A 1093 51.66 -10.99 -0.68
C ASN A 1093 51.16 -9.83 0.20
N LEU A 1094 49.85 -9.73 0.47
CA LEU A 1094 49.36 -8.84 1.53
C LEU A 1094 49.87 -9.31 2.91
N VAL A 1095 50.16 -8.36 3.80
CA VAL A 1095 50.63 -8.64 5.16
C VAL A 1095 49.48 -9.16 6.01
N PRO A 1096 49.53 -10.40 6.54
CA PRO A 1096 48.50 -10.91 7.45
C PRO A 1096 48.27 -9.97 8.64
N GLY A 1097 47.01 -9.69 8.96
CA GLY A 1097 46.65 -8.76 10.03
C GLY A 1097 46.62 -7.27 9.66
N LEU A 1098 47.15 -6.86 8.50
CA LEU A 1098 47.07 -5.48 8.00
C LEU A 1098 46.11 -5.34 6.82
N VAL A 1099 45.76 -4.09 6.49
CA VAL A 1099 44.78 -3.73 5.43
C VAL A 1099 45.51 -3.01 4.30
N GLY A 1100 45.36 -3.50 3.07
CA GLY A 1100 45.90 -2.86 1.86
C GLY A 1100 47.44 -2.80 1.74
N ILE A 1101 48.18 -3.33 2.71
CA ILE A 1101 49.65 -3.33 2.72
C ILE A 1101 50.19 -4.66 2.18
N THR A 1102 51.07 -4.57 1.18
CA THR A 1102 51.84 -5.67 0.59
C THR A 1102 53.22 -5.78 1.22
N GLN A 1103 53.66 -7.01 1.48
CA GLN A 1103 55.04 -7.40 1.75
C GLN A 1103 55.67 -7.99 0.48
N ILE A 1104 56.72 -7.37 -0.02
CA ILE A 1104 57.55 -7.91 -1.10
C ILE A 1104 58.87 -8.39 -0.49
N THR A 1105 59.12 -9.69 -0.54
CA THR A 1105 60.38 -10.29 -0.07
C THR A 1105 61.31 -10.45 -1.25
N ILE A 1106 62.50 -9.87 -1.19
CA ILE A 1106 63.50 -9.93 -2.27
C ILE A 1106 64.85 -10.42 -1.75
N THR A 1107 65.64 -11.04 -2.62
CA THR A 1107 67.08 -11.28 -2.39
C THR A 1107 67.88 -10.33 -3.27
N VAL A 1108 68.90 -9.68 -2.69
CA VAL A 1108 69.86 -8.80 -3.38
C VAL A 1108 70.96 -9.64 -4.02
N PRO A 1109 71.00 -9.82 -5.35
CA PRO A 1109 71.93 -10.80 -5.96
C PRO A 1109 73.40 -10.33 -5.90
N GLY A 1110 74.36 -11.25 -5.80
CA GLY A 1110 75.78 -10.93 -5.71
C GLY A 1110 76.44 -10.10 -6.84
N PHE A 1111 75.77 -9.89 -7.98
CA PHE A 1111 76.29 -9.18 -9.18
C PHE A 1111 75.50 -7.90 -9.51
N ARG A 1112 75.57 -6.88 -8.64
CA ARG A 1112 74.69 -5.69 -8.69
C ARG A 1112 75.45 -4.35 -8.61
N GLN A 1113 74.76 -3.25 -8.94
CA GLN A 1113 75.27 -1.89 -8.68
C GLN A 1113 75.40 -1.65 -7.17
N THR A 1114 76.57 -1.22 -6.72
CA THR A 1114 76.76 -0.66 -5.39
C THR A 1114 76.40 0.83 -5.42
N GLY A 1115 75.92 1.37 -4.31
CA GLY A 1115 75.53 2.78 -4.24
C GLY A 1115 75.00 3.19 -2.88
N LYS A 1116 75.29 4.43 -2.48
CA LYS A 1116 74.90 5.00 -1.18
C LYS A 1116 73.45 5.52 -1.16
N SER A 1117 72.81 5.69 -2.32
CA SER A 1117 71.46 6.23 -2.50
C SER A 1117 70.90 5.85 -3.88
N LEU A 1118 70.62 4.57 -4.11
CA LEU A 1118 69.99 4.08 -5.34
C LEU A 1118 68.47 4.31 -5.28
N PRO A 1119 67.82 4.85 -6.32
CA PRO A 1119 66.36 4.93 -6.37
C PRO A 1119 65.75 3.53 -6.46
N VAL A 1120 64.64 3.31 -5.76
CA VAL A 1120 63.90 2.05 -5.79
C VAL A 1120 62.69 2.19 -6.69
N SER A 1121 62.54 1.27 -7.64
CA SER A 1121 61.35 1.20 -8.49
C SER A 1121 60.72 -0.18 -8.45
N ILE A 1122 59.39 -0.21 -8.34
CA ILE A 1122 58.57 -1.41 -8.40
C ILE A 1122 57.72 -1.32 -9.67
N LYS A 1123 57.74 -2.37 -10.49
CA LYS A 1123 56.88 -2.53 -11.65
C LYS A 1123 55.84 -3.61 -11.38
N VAL A 1124 54.56 -3.31 -11.62
CA VAL A 1124 53.48 -4.30 -11.63
C VAL A 1124 52.68 -4.13 -12.91
N GLY A 1125 52.57 -5.22 -13.69
CA GLY A 1125 52.10 -5.14 -15.07
C GLY A 1125 52.91 -4.14 -15.90
N ASN A 1126 52.25 -3.06 -16.36
CA ASN A 1126 52.86 -1.97 -17.13
C ASN A 1126 53.05 -0.67 -16.34
N VAL A 1127 52.76 -0.65 -15.04
CA VAL A 1127 52.87 0.56 -14.18
C VAL A 1127 54.13 0.49 -13.33
N TRP A 1128 54.80 1.62 -13.17
CA TRP A 1128 55.98 1.82 -12.31
C TRP A 1128 55.62 2.65 -11.08
N SER A 1129 56.30 2.40 -9.95
CA SER A 1129 56.26 3.28 -8.79
C SER A 1129 57.00 4.59 -9.06
N SER A 1130 56.67 5.67 -8.33
CA SER A 1130 57.42 6.91 -8.45
C SER A 1130 58.88 6.72 -8.05
N THR A 1131 59.79 7.33 -8.82
CA THR A 1131 61.23 7.45 -8.53
C THR A 1131 61.66 8.91 -8.36
N SER A 1132 60.71 9.84 -8.36
CA SER A 1132 60.92 11.29 -8.24
C SER A 1132 59.99 11.90 -7.19
N GLY A 1133 60.38 13.07 -6.66
CA GLY A 1133 59.71 13.73 -5.53
C GLY A 1133 60.47 13.57 -4.20
N SER A 1134 60.01 14.29 -3.17
CA SER A 1134 60.60 14.28 -1.82
C SER A 1134 60.47 12.93 -1.10
N ALA A 1135 59.46 12.15 -1.50
CA ALA A 1135 59.11 10.83 -0.97
C ALA A 1135 59.68 9.66 -1.82
N ALA A 1136 60.51 9.92 -2.83
CA ALA A 1136 61.03 8.86 -3.70
C ALA A 1136 61.90 7.85 -2.91
N PRO A 1137 61.54 6.55 -2.87
CA PRO A 1137 62.24 5.58 -2.03
C PRO A 1137 63.66 5.36 -2.53
N LYS A 1138 64.62 5.38 -1.60
CA LYS A 1138 66.05 5.20 -1.84
C LYS A 1138 66.63 4.13 -0.94
N VAL A 1139 67.63 3.41 -1.43
CA VAL A 1139 68.29 2.32 -0.70
C VAL A 1139 69.81 2.38 -0.87
N ALA A 1140 70.56 1.90 0.11
CA ALA A 1140 72.01 1.73 0.00
C ALA A 1140 72.37 0.24 -0.14
N VAL A 1141 73.34 -0.07 -1.01
CA VAL A 1141 73.77 -1.45 -1.34
C VAL A 1141 75.30 -1.51 -1.41
N ASN A 1142 75.89 -2.58 -0.85
CA ASN A 1142 77.34 -2.80 -0.68
C ASN A 1142 77.79 -4.20 -1.17
#